data_AF-Q4Q8B3-F1
#
_entry.id   AF-Q4Q8B3-F1
#
_cell.length_a   1.000
_cell.length_b   1.000
_cell.length_c   1.000
_cell.angle_alpha   90.00
_cell.angle_beta   90.00
_cell.angle_gamma   90.00
#
_symmetry.space_group_name_H-M   'P 1'
#
loop_
_entity.id
_entity.type
_entity.pdbx_description
1 polymer ?
#
loop_
_entity_poly.entity_id
_entity_poly.type
_entity_poly.pdbx_seq_one_letter_code
_entity_poly.pdbx_strand_id
1 'polypeptide(L)'
;MADNEVDVILQNYFAAIAEKDSDALKLYEDNKRMRRLVEQTLKAREELEAQHCTTQLLVTSLQNDLREKQHIIETQDKAIAVWRDGIAELRSALERPSEVDHGLSDVVDDVRRMSAELRSLRQGMQYAQWCCNEWEGYLKESLVASEARERRALESSAAHSLQALCEAAAEVRRVWMQAAAQEAATGSTIARWEAWHATAQQERESAAEKHAQALHRAELEVLHHARRAEAAHKKADEMVQRMAAHEQEERVAHEWRALEAKTQVGLVDLLVRRCTAAEEKWCDAVREVRTVAHRLQRTMEELSRLSEVHEQTLVEQEQNRLRVSKLAKKVEQLKEQQSEMEALQQRCSSQQEELQALRDKYVAIADKERNLRYQLSTSTENAAAKLLSVEESLQAAERRATVLEERLRTTQEARAAQKDIAALRRQVEQHHATDAVLKVTQQQLRETEKHAFNFKEALEVLKAEHQAQLQAERDRHAAEIVALAEANEDALQSQTAEARARVVEAEERMQRAQETAMREKEALQRELQAWTAEVDTLKSELARGLQRAEAEKTAREVLEQQNRSEASVVRSMVELSFDDARRGLQVAELQGRLKSVQQRNRLLEEACRRSAGVIAQLREALYREQMTLRALRLKDDSLSA
;
A
#
# COMPACT_ATOMS: atom_id res chain seq x y z
N MET A 1 51.31 93.06 -130.48
CA MET A 1 49.87 92.76 -130.37
C MET A 1 49.58 91.25 -130.36
N ALA A 2 50.56 90.35 -130.56
CA ALA A 2 50.28 88.91 -130.65
C ALA A 2 50.20 88.18 -129.30
N ASP A 3 50.77 88.75 -128.23
CA ASP A 3 50.81 88.07 -126.93
C ASP A 3 49.47 88.12 -126.18
N ASN A 4 48.49 88.91 -126.63
CA ASN A 4 47.24 89.11 -125.88
C ASN A 4 46.13 88.06 -126.17
N GLU A 5 46.08 87.39 -127.33
CA GLU A 5 44.95 86.50 -127.67
C GLU A 5 45.06 85.09 -127.09
N VAL A 6 46.28 84.53 -127.09
CA VAL A 6 46.56 83.22 -126.49
C VAL A 6 46.36 83.29 -124.97
N ASP A 7 46.79 84.40 -124.37
CA ASP A 7 46.58 84.68 -122.95
C ASP A 7 45.09 84.74 -122.59
N VAL A 8 44.21 85.30 -123.44
CA VAL A 8 42.75 85.37 -123.18
C VAL A 8 42.08 84.01 -123.27
N ILE A 9 42.42 83.18 -124.25
CA ILE A 9 41.81 81.85 -124.40
C ILE A 9 42.25 80.94 -123.25
N LEU A 10 43.54 80.94 -122.91
CA LEU A 10 44.04 80.21 -121.76
C LEU A 10 43.41 80.71 -120.46
N GLN A 11 43.27 82.03 -120.29
CA GLN A 11 42.53 82.61 -119.17
C GLN A 11 41.09 82.08 -119.07
N ASN A 12 40.36 82.00 -120.19
CA ASN A 12 38.99 81.47 -120.19
C ASN A 12 38.91 79.96 -119.88
N TYR A 13 39.85 79.16 -120.40
CA TYR A 13 39.91 77.73 -120.04
C TYR A 13 40.28 77.52 -118.58
N PHE A 14 41.26 78.26 -118.05
CA PHE A 14 41.60 78.22 -116.63
C PHE A 14 40.46 78.74 -115.75
N ALA A 15 39.69 79.74 -116.20
CA ALA A 15 38.50 80.21 -115.52
C ALA A 15 37.39 79.14 -115.49
N ALA A 16 37.11 78.46 -116.60
CA ALA A 16 36.11 77.40 -116.67
C ALA A 16 36.53 76.15 -115.88
N ILE A 17 37.82 75.81 -115.87
CA ILE A 17 38.37 74.74 -115.02
C ILE A 17 38.23 75.14 -113.55
N ALA A 18 38.61 76.36 -113.17
CA ALA A 18 38.45 76.86 -111.81
C ALA A 18 36.99 76.91 -111.35
N GLU A 19 36.05 77.23 -112.24
CA GLU A 19 34.61 77.19 -111.97
C GLU A 19 34.12 75.76 -111.75
N LYS A 20 34.51 74.81 -112.62
CA LYS A 20 34.14 73.39 -112.45
C LYS A 20 34.80 72.75 -111.23
N ASP A 21 36.04 73.12 -110.91
CA ASP A 21 36.72 72.68 -109.70
C ASP A 21 36.04 73.26 -108.45
N SER A 22 35.61 74.53 -108.50
CA SER A 22 34.79 75.16 -107.45
C SER A 22 33.46 74.44 -107.27
N ASP A 23 32.76 74.08 -108.36
CA ASP A 23 31.52 73.34 -108.29
C ASP A 23 31.71 71.88 -107.84
N ALA A 24 32.79 71.22 -108.25
CA ALA A 24 33.16 69.90 -107.76
C ALA A 24 33.50 69.91 -106.27
N LEU A 25 34.18 70.96 -105.77
CA LEU A 25 34.44 71.18 -104.36
C LEU A 25 33.14 71.44 -103.59
N LYS A 26 32.23 72.29 -104.09
CA LYS A 26 30.90 72.50 -103.48
C LYS A 26 30.11 71.20 -103.42
N LEU A 27 30.07 70.41 -104.50
CA LEU A 27 29.39 69.11 -104.50
C LEU A 27 30.04 68.11 -103.54
N TYR A 28 31.36 68.12 -103.40
CA TYR A 28 32.05 67.31 -102.40
C TYR A 28 31.73 67.75 -100.97
N GLU A 29 31.71 69.06 -100.71
CA GLU A 29 31.31 69.63 -99.42
C GLU A 29 29.85 69.34 -99.09
N ASP A 30 28.95 69.43 -100.07
CA ASP A 30 27.54 69.10 -99.93
C ASP A 30 27.33 67.59 -99.72
N ASN A 31 28.05 66.72 -100.44
CA ASN A 31 28.00 65.28 -100.20
C ASN A 31 28.55 64.94 -98.81
N LYS A 32 29.63 65.60 -98.38
CA LYS A 32 30.20 65.46 -97.03
C LYS A 32 29.22 65.95 -95.96
N ARG A 33 28.50 67.04 -96.22
CA ARG A 33 27.45 67.58 -95.34
C ARG A 33 26.25 66.63 -95.28
N MET A 34 25.79 66.11 -96.41
CA MET A 34 24.71 65.12 -96.49
C MET A 34 25.08 63.82 -95.76
N ARG A 35 26.29 63.30 -95.94
CA ARG A 35 26.76 62.11 -95.20
C ARG A 35 26.73 62.36 -93.70
N ARG A 36 27.25 63.49 -93.22
CA ARG A 36 27.18 63.86 -91.80
C ARG A 36 25.73 63.94 -91.29
N LEU A 37 24.82 64.52 -92.06
CA LEU A 37 23.40 64.60 -91.71
C LEU A 37 22.74 63.21 -91.65
N VAL A 38 23.05 62.32 -92.60
CA VAL A 38 22.57 60.93 -92.60
C VAL A 38 23.14 60.17 -91.40
N GLU A 39 24.44 60.28 -91.13
CA GLU A 39 25.07 59.66 -89.96
C GLU A 39 24.47 60.18 -88.65
N GLN A 40 24.21 61.49 -88.53
CA GLN A 40 23.56 62.08 -87.34
C GLN A 40 22.12 61.62 -87.17
N THR A 41 21.34 61.54 -88.26
CA THR A 41 19.95 61.08 -88.20
C THR A 41 19.85 59.58 -87.92
N LEU A 42 20.77 58.77 -88.45
CA LEU A 42 20.86 57.35 -88.11
C LEU A 42 21.23 57.15 -86.64
N LYS A 43 22.24 57.86 -86.13
CA LYS A 43 22.60 57.81 -84.70
C LYS A 43 21.44 58.23 -83.79
N ALA A 44 20.77 59.34 -84.11
CA ALA A 44 19.59 59.78 -83.35
C ALA A 44 18.45 58.75 -83.39
N ARG A 45 18.28 58.05 -84.52
CA ARG A 45 17.30 56.98 -84.65
C ARG A 45 17.68 55.74 -83.83
N GLU A 46 18.95 55.32 -83.87
CA GLU A 46 19.46 54.22 -83.05
C GLU A 46 19.31 54.54 -81.55
N GLU A 47 19.59 55.78 -81.14
CA GLU A 47 19.37 56.24 -79.76
C GLU A 47 17.89 56.19 -79.36
N LEU A 48 16.98 56.62 -80.24
CA LEU A 48 15.53 56.54 -80.01
C LEU A 48 15.03 55.10 -79.96
N GLU A 49 15.50 54.22 -80.84
CA GLU A 49 15.16 52.80 -80.85
C GLU A 49 15.69 52.11 -79.58
N ALA A 50 16.91 52.43 -79.13
CA ALA A 50 17.46 51.94 -77.87
C ALA A 50 16.64 52.42 -76.66
N GLN A 51 16.24 53.70 -76.63
CA GLN A 51 15.35 54.24 -75.59
C GLN A 51 13.96 53.58 -75.63
N HIS A 52 13.44 53.29 -76.81
CA HIS A 52 12.16 52.59 -76.95
C HIS A 52 12.24 51.16 -76.43
N CYS A 53 13.30 50.43 -76.77
CA CYS A 53 13.54 49.08 -76.26
C CYS A 53 13.72 49.05 -74.73
N THR A 54 14.49 49.99 -74.16
CA THR A 54 14.67 50.05 -72.70
C THR A 54 13.39 50.42 -71.96
N THR A 55 12.59 51.34 -72.50
CA THR A 55 11.28 51.68 -71.93
C THR A 55 10.29 50.54 -72.03
N GLN A 56 10.25 49.79 -73.14
CA GLN A 56 9.44 48.58 -73.25
C GLN A 56 9.85 47.51 -72.22
N LEU A 57 11.15 47.24 -72.08
CA LEU A 57 11.66 46.31 -71.08
C LEU A 57 11.27 46.76 -69.66
N LEU A 58 11.41 48.05 -69.35
CA LEU A 58 10.99 48.60 -68.06
C LEU A 58 9.49 48.43 -67.82
N VAL A 59 8.64 48.72 -68.81
CA VAL A 59 7.19 48.53 -68.70
C VAL A 59 6.85 47.05 -68.45
N THR A 60 7.48 46.12 -69.17
CA THR A 60 7.26 44.68 -68.93
C THR A 60 7.72 44.24 -67.55
N SER A 61 8.86 44.77 -67.07
CA SER A 61 9.34 44.52 -65.70
C SER A 61 8.34 45.03 -64.66
N LEU A 62 7.87 46.27 -64.80
CA LEU A 62 6.90 46.86 -63.88
C LEU A 62 5.54 46.13 -63.91
N GLN A 63 5.11 45.64 -65.06
CA GLN A 63 3.90 44.82 -65.18
C GLN A 63 4.06 43.46 -64.50
N ASN A 64 5.24 42.83 -64.62
CA ASN A 64 5.53 41.58 -63.92
C ASN A 64 5.59 41.80 -62.41
N ASP A 65 6.29 42.84 -61.95
CA ASP A 65 6.34 43.24 -60.55
C ASP A 65 4.92 43.48 -60.01
N LEU A 66 4.07 44.18 -60.77
CA LEU A 66 2.68 44.42 -60.38
C LEU A 66 1.91 43.10 -60.19
N ARG A 67 2.03 42.15 -61.12
CA ARG A 67 1.39 40.83 -61.02
C ARG A 67 1.90 40.03 -59.83
N GLU A 68 3.22 40.04 -59.59
CA GLU A 68 3.82 39.37 -58.43
C GLU A 68 3.30 39.97 -57.12
N LYS A 69 3.24 41.31 -57.01
CA LYS A 69 2.69 41.98 -55.84
C LYS A 69 1.21 41.67 -55.64
N GLN A 70 0.41 41.66 -56.71
CA GLN A 70 -1.00 41.25 -56.65
C GLN A 70 -1.14 39.82 -56.12
N HIS A 71 -0.33 38.89 -56.62
CA HIS A 71 -0.41 37.50 -56.17
C HIS A 71 0.03 37.32 -54.70
N ILE A 72 1.02 38.10 -54.24
CA ILE A 72 1.42 38.14 -52.82
C ILE A 72 0.27 38.65 -51.94
N ILE A 73 -0.44 39.71 -52.37
CA ILE A 73 -1.60 40.24 -51.64
C ILE A 73 -2.71 39.18 -51.56
N GLU A 74 -3.05 38.54 -52.67
CA GLU A 74 -4.09 37.50 -52.70
C GLU A 74 -3.76 36.30 -51.78
N THR A 75 -2.49 35.89 -51.75
CA THR A 75 -2.05 34.78 -50.87
C THR A 75 -2.05 35.19 -49.41
N GLN A 76 -1.68 36.44 -49.09
CA GLN A 76 -1.81 37.00 -47.74
C GLN A 76 -3.27 37.10 -47.30
N ASP A 77 -4.17 37.58 -48.15
CA ASP A 77 -5.60 37.69 -47.82
C ASP A 77 -6.22 36.31 -47.54
N LYS A 78 -5.86 35.29 -48.34
CA LYS A 78 -6.27 33.90 -48.09
C LYS A 78 -5.71 33.37 -46.77
N ALA A 79 -4.43 33.63 -46.46
CA ALA A 79 -3.85 33.23 -45.19
C ALA A 79 -4.54 33.94 -44.01
N ILE A 80 -4.78 35.25 -44.12
CA ILE A 80 -5.49 36.04 -43.10
C ILE A 80 -6.91 35.52 -42.88
N ALA A 81 -7.63 35.11 -43.94
CA ALA A 81 -8.95 34.51 -43.81
C ALA A 81 -8.89 33.22 -42.96
N VAL A 82 -7.95 32.31 -43.25
CA VAL A 82 -7.76 31.08 -42.45
C VAL A 82 -7.42 31.41 -40.99
N TRP A 83 -6.57 32.41 -40.75
CA TRP A 83 -6.28 32.85 -39.38
C TRP A 83 -7.52 33.39 -38.66
N ARG A 84 -8.35 34.18 -39.35
CA ARG A 84 -9.60 34.72 -38.79
C ARG A 84 -10.59 33.62 -38.46
N ASP A 85 -10.74 32.63 -39.34
CA ASP A 85 -11.62 31.48 -39.10
C ASP A 85 -11.14 30.67 -37.89
N GLY A 86 -9.84 30.37 -37.81
CA GLY A 86 -9.26 29.66 -36.67
C GLY A 86 -9.38 30.44 -35.36
N ILE A 87 -9.24 31.77 -35.38
CA ILE A 87 -9.47 32.62 -34.20
C ILE A 87 -10.97 32.60 -33.82
N ALA A 88 -11.88 32.60 -34.79
CA ALA A 88 -13.32 32.52 -34.52
C ALA A 88 -13.71 31.18 -33.88
N GLU A 89 -13.14 30.07 -34.36
CA GLU A 89 -13.29 28.74 -33.75
C GLU A 89 -12.76 28.71 -32.31
N LEU A 90 -11.56 29.25 -32.08
CA LEU A 90 -10.97 29.36 -30.74
C LEU A 90 -11.84 30.20 -29.81
N ARG A 91 -12.37 31.33 -30.30
CA ARG A 91 -13.30 32.17 -29.55
C ARG A 91 -14.59 31.45 -29.21
N SER A 92 -15.13 30.66 -30.13
CA SER A 92 -16.30 29.82 -29.86
C SER A 92 -15.99 28.76 -28.81
N ALA A 93 -14.83 28.12 -28.87
CA ALA A 93 -14.42 27.09 -27.92
C ALA A 93 -14.13 27.64 -26.52
N LEU A 94 -13.66 28.89 -26.43
CA LEU A 94 -13.38 29.62 -25.19
C LEU A 94 -14.59 30.42 -24.67
N GLU A 95 -15.76 30.29 -25.32
CA GLU A 95 -16.98 31.04 -24.98
C GLU A 95 -16.80 32.58 -24.97
N ARG A 96 -15.92 33.10 -25.83
CA ARG A 96 -15.62 34.54 -25.99
C ARG A 96 -15.94 35.04 -27.40
N PRO A 97 -17.22 35.07 -27.81
CA PRO A 97 -17.61 35.41 -29.18
C PRO A 97 -17.43 36.90 -29.52
N SER A 98 -17.37 37.80 -28.54
CA SER A 98 -17.27 39.25 -28.75
C SER A 98 -15.81 39.71 -28.87
N GLU A 99 -15.42 40.23 -30.05
CA GLU A 99 -14.10 40.85 -30.25
C GLU A 99 -13.93 42.18 -29.52
N VAL A 100 -15.04 42.83 -29.16
CA VAL A 100 -15.05 44.15 -28.52
C VAL A 100 -14.73 44.03 -27.04
N ASP A 101 -15.27 42.99 -26.41
CA ASP A 101 -15.10 42.75 -24.98
C ASP A 101 -13.83 41.95 -24.68
N HIS A 102 -13.37 41.12 -25.63
CA HIS A 102 -12.20 40.24 -25.48
C HIS A 102 -11.29 40.37 -26.69
N GLY A 103 -10.12 40.98 -26.46
CA GLY A 103 -9.12 41.19 -27.48
C GLY A 103 -8.47 39.87 -27.93
N LEU A 104 -7.78 39.90 -29.06
CA LEU A 104 -6.98 38.75 -29.53
C LEU A 104 -5.92 38.32 -28.49
N SER A 105 -5.34 39.28 -27.75
CA SER A 105 -4.38 38.98 -26.69
C SER A 105 -4.99 38.08 -25.63
N ASP A 106 -6.24 38.34 -25.23
CA ASP A 106 -6.91 37.58 -24.17
C ASP A 106 -7.14 36.13 -24.60
N VAL A 107 -7.56 35.92 -25.85
CA VAL A 107 -7.71 34.59 -26.47
C VAL A 107 -6.38 33.84 -26.52
N VAL A 108 -5.30 34.53 -26.94
CA VAL A 108 -3.95 33.93 -27.01
C VAL A 108 -3.44 33.58 -25.62
N ASP A 109 -3.68 34.43 -24.63
CA ASP A 109 -3.23 34.20 -23.25
C ASP A 109 -4.02 33.09 -22.57
N ASP A 110 -5.30 32.91 -22.90
CA ASP A 110 -6.08 31.74 -22.47
C ASP A 110 -5.56 30.44 -23.09
N VAL A 111 -5.30 30.42 -24.41
CA VAL A 111 -4.73 29.25 -25.08
C VAL A 111 -3.35 28.92 -24.49
N ARG A 112 -2.53 29.93 -24.20
CA ARG A 112 -1.24 29.73 -23.52
C ARG A 112 -1.42 29.14 -22.13
N ARG A 113 -2.35 29.67 -21.32
CA ARG A 113 -2.68 29.13 -20.00
C ARG A 113 -3.16 27.68 -20.08
N MET A 114 -4.14 27.39 -20.91
CA MET A 114 -4.61 26.02 -21.14
C MET A 114 -3.50 25.08 -21.61
N SER A 115 -2.60 25.55 -22.50
CA SER A 115 -1.46 24.75 -22.95
C SER A 115 -0.45 24.47 -21.82
N ALA A 116 -0.27 25.43 -20.90
CA ALA A 116 0.59 25.27 -19.73
C ALA A 116 -0.05 24.32 -18.72
N GLU A 117 -1.34 24.44 -18.46
CA GLU A 117 -2.13 23.55 -17.61
C GLU A 117 -2.12 22.12 -18.17
N LEU A 118 -2.39 21.91 -19.45
CA LEU A 118 -2.29 20.59 -20.11
C LEU A 118 -0.89 19.99 -20.00
N ARG A 119 0.16 20.81 -20.12
CA ARG A 119 1.54 20.35 -19.92
C ARG A 119 1.77 19.92 -18.47
N SER A 120 1.29 20.70 -17.50
CA SER A 120 1.40 20.37 -16.08
C SER A 120 0.62 19.10 -15.72
N LEU A 121 -0.60 18.91 -16.27
CA LEU A 121 -1.41 17.72 -16.09
C LEU A 121 -0.75 16.49 -16.68
N ARG A 122 -0.15 16.59 -17.87
CA ARG A 122 0.61 15.48 -18.47
C ARG A 122 1.81 15.09 -17.61
N GLN A 123 2.54 16.07 -17.07
CA GLN A 123 3.65 15.81 -16.16
C GLN A 123 3.16 15.16 -14.85
N GLY A 124 2.06 15.66 -14.28
CA GLY A 124 1.42 15.07 -13.10
C GLY A 124 0.96 13.63 -13.33
N MET A 125 0.37 13.35 -14.50
CA MET A 125 -0.07 12.00 -14.88
C MET A 125 1.13 11.05 -15.07
N GLN A 126 2.21 11.51 -15.71
CA GLN A 126 3.45 10.74 -15.84
C GLN A 126 4.08 10.44 -14.47
N TYR A 127 4.09 11.42 -13.56
CA TYR A 127 4.59 11.23 -12.20
C TYR A 127 3.73 10.24 -11.41
N ALA A 128 2.40 10.38 -11.47
CA ALA A 128 1.49 9.44 -10.82
C ALA A 128 1.67 8.01 -11.36
N GLN A 129 1.82 7.85 -12.68
CA GLN A 129 2.09 6.55 -13.30
C GLN A 129 3.43 5.98 -12.86
N TRP A 130 4.48 6.81 -12.77
CA TRP A 130 5.77 6.40 -12.23
C TRP A 130 5.63 5.93 -10.77
N CYS A 131 4.95 6.69 -9.92
CA CYS A 131 4.70 6.28 -8.52
C CYS A 131 3.95 4.94 -8.45
N CYS A 132 2.88 4.75 -9.23
CA CYS A 132 2.15 3.49 -9.27
C CYS A 132 3.06 2.31 -9.64
N ASN A 133 3.91 2.48 -10.65
CA ASN A 133 4.85 1.44 -11.09
C ASN A 133 5.90 1.13 -10.01
N GLU A 134 6.46 2.15 -9.34
CA GLU A 134 7.42 1.97 -8.25
C GLU A 134 6.79 1.27 -7.04
N TRP A 135 5.56 1.64 -6.66
CA TRP A 135 4.83 0.96 -5.58
C TRP A 135 4.51 -0.49 -5.94
N GLU A 136 4.11 -0.76 -7.18
CA GLU A 136 3.89 -2.12 -7.66
C GLU A 136 5.19 -2.93 -7.66
N GLY A 137 6.31 -2.33 -8.08
CA GLY A 137 7.65 -2.90 -8.01
C GLY A 137 8.05 -3.24 -6.58
N TYR A 138 7.93 -2.29 -5.66
CA TYR A 138 8.22 -2.46 -4.24
C TYR A 138 7.37 -3.57 -3.61
N LEU A 139 6.07 -3.62 -3.91
CA LEU A 139 5.17 -4.67 -3.43
C LEU A 139 5.59 -6.06 -3.93
N LYS A 140 5.95 -6.17 -5.22
CA LYS A 140 6.45 -7.43 -5.80
C LYS A 140 7.76 -7.85 -5.15
N GLU A 141 8.71 -6.94 -4.99
CA GLU A 141 10.00 -7.22 -4.34
C GLU A 141 9.84 -7.62 -2.88
N SER A 142 8.98 -6.92 -2.14
CA SER A 142 8.65 -7.25 -0.75
C SER A 142 8.00 -8.62 -0.62
N LEU A 143 7.08 -8.96 -1.54
CA LEU A 143 6.45 -10.27 -1.61
C LEU A 143 7.49 -11.37 -1.88
N VAL A 144 8.36 -11.19 -2.88
CA VAL A 144 9.46 -12.14 -3.20
C VAL A 144 10.42 -12.28 -2.02
N ALA A 145 10.80 -11.19 -1.37
CA ALA A 145 11.66 -11.23 -0.19
C ALA A 145 10.99 -11.91 1.01
N SER A 146 9.66 -11.81 1.15
CA SER A 146 8.90 -12.54 2.17
C SER A 146 8.83 -14.04 1.85
N GLU A 147 8.55 -14.41 0.60
CA GLU A 147 8.52 -15.82 0.16
C GLU A 147 9.89 -16.47 0.34
N ALA A 148 10.97 -15.79 -0.04
CA ALA A 148 12.32 -16.31 0.11
C ALA A 148 12.71 -16.51 1.58
N ARG A 149 12.23 -15.66 2.50
CA ARG A 149 12.46 -15.82 3.94
C ARG A 149 11.70 -17.04 4.48
N GLU A 150 10.44 -17.18 4.13
CA GLU A 150 9.62 -18.32 4.53
C GLU A 150 10.18 -19.64 3.97
N ARG A 151 10.61 -19.64 2.71
CA ARG A 151 11.23 -20.80 2.08
C ARG A 151 12.51 -21.23 2.80
N ARG A 152 13.38 -20.29 3.17
CA ARG A 152 14.57 -20.58 3.99
C ARG A 152 14.21 -21.10 5.37
N ALA A 153 13.16 -20.58 6.01
CA ALA A 153 12.69 -21.09 7.29
C ALA A 153 12.21 -22.54 7.19
N LEU A 154 11.46 -22.87 6.13
CA LEU A 154 11.03 -24.25 5.82
C LEU A 154 12.22 -25.18 5.54
N GLU A 155 13.16 -24.74 4.71
CA GLU A 155 14.39 -25.51 4.43
C GLU A 155 15.17 -25.76 5.72
N SER A 156 15.28 -24.77 6.60
CA SER A 156 15.92 -24.94 7.90
C SER A 156 15.16 -25.92 8.80
N SER A 157 13.82 -25.83 8.89
CA SER A 157 12.99 -26.73 9.69
C SER A 157 13.04 -28.17 9.19
N ALA A 158 13.03 -28.35 7.86
CA ALA A 158 13.21 -29.65 7.22
C ALA A 158 14.59 -30.23 7.53
N ALA A 159 15.65 -29.43 7.47
CA ALA A 159 17.00 -29.87 7.82
C ALA A 159 17.11 -30.30 9.30
N HIS A 160 16.52 -29.53 10.23
CA HIS A 160 16.49 -29.89 11.66
C HIS A 160 15.70 -31.19 11.89
N SER A 161 14.56 -31.35 11.22
CA SER A 161 13.73 -32.56 11.33
C SER A 161 14.47 -33.80 10.80
N LEU A 162 15.17 -33.64 9.67
CA LEU A 162 15.95 -34.72 9.06
C LEU A 162 17.16 -35.09 9.94
N GLN A 163 17.81 -34.11 10.55
CA GLN A 163 18.86 -34.34 11.55
C GLN A 163 18.32 -35.09 12.77
N ALA A 164 17.18 -34.67 13.34
CA ALA A 164 16.56 -35.34 14.48
C ALA A 164 16.18 -36.81 14.16
N LEU A 165 15.69 -37.07 12.95
CA LEU A 165 15.42 -38.44 12.47
C LEU A 165 16.70 -39.27 12.34
N CYS A 166 17.79 -38.68 11.81
CA CYS A 166 19.08 -39.36 11.74
C CYS A 166 19.64 -39.70 13.13
N GLU A 167 19.51 -38.79 14.10
CA GLU A 167 19.94 -39.02 15.49
C GLU A 167 19.10 -40.12 16.15
N ALA A 168 17.77 -40.09 16.01
CA ALA A 168 16.88 -41.14 16.51
C ALA A 168 17.18 -42.51 15.89
N ALA A 169 17.43 -42.57 14.58
CA ALA A 169 17.82 -43.81 13.90
C ALA A 169 19.16 -44.36 14.40
N ALA A 170 20.12 -43.48 14.71
CA ALA A 170 21.40 -43.87 15.31
C ALA A 170 21.22 -44.41 16.75
N GLU A 171 20.32 -43.83 17.53
CA GLU A 171 19.95 -44.30 18.88
C GLU A 171 19.35 -45.71 18.84
N VAL A 172 18.37 -45.94 17.95
CA VAL A 172 17.73 -47.27 17.75
C VAL A 172 18.77 -48.31 17.34
N ARG A 173 19.67 -47.96 16.41
CA ARG A 173 20.74 -48.87 15.97
C ARG A 173 21.68 -49.24 17.12
N ARG A 174 21.96 -48.31 18.03
CA ARG A 174 22.80 -48.53 19.22
C ARG A 174 22.13 -49.51 20.19
N VAL A 175 20.84 -49.31 20.47
CA VAL A 175 20.04 -50.20 21.34
C VAL A 175 19.97 -51.60 20.74
N TRP A 176 19.75 -51.71 19.43
CA TRP A 176 19.68 -53.01 18.74
C TRP A 176 21.02 -53.77 18.81
N MET A 177 22.14 -53.08 18.62
CA MET A 177 23.47 -53.68 18.80
C MET A 177 23.75 -54.12 20.23
N GLN A 178 23.27 -53.38 21.24
CA GLN A 178 23.40 -53.77 22.65
C GLN A 178 22.54 -55.00 22.99
N ALA A 179 21.32 -55.10 22.47
CA ALA A 179 20.46 -56.27 22.64
C ALA A 179 21.07 -57.52 21.98
N ALA A 180 21.58 -57.40 20.75
CA ALA A 180 22.27 -58.49 20.06
C ALA A 180 23.53 -58.97 20.82
N ALA A 181 24.27 -58.05 21.46
CA ALA A 181 25.41 -58.39 22.30
C ALA A 181 25.01 -59.10 23.61
N GLN A 182 23.86 -58.75 24.20
CA GLN A 182 23.32 -59.41 25.39
C GLN A 182 22.78 -60.82 25.09
N GLU A 183 22.09 -61.00 23.97
CA GLU A 183 21.63 -62.32 23.50
C GLU A 183 22.82 -63.28 23.29
N ALA A 184 23.88 -62.82 22.63
CA ALA A 184 25.11 -63.60 22.45
C ALA A 184 25.76 -64.00 23.80
N ALA A 185 25.68 -63.16 24.82
CA ALA A 185 26.18 -63.47 26.17
C ALA A 185 25.34 -64.56 26.87
N THR A 186 24.01 -64.51 26.72
CA THR A 186 23.08 -65.52 27.28
C THR A 186 23.10 -66.86 26.54
N GLY A 187 23.42 -66.89 25.25
CA GLY A 187 23.63 -68.15 24.52
C GLY A 187 24.80 -68.98 25.07
N SER A 188 25.84 -68.31 25.59
CA SER A 188 27.04 -68.97 26.16
C SER A 188 26.81 -69.62 27.54
N THR A 189 25.74 -69.24 28.25
CA THR A 189 25.35 -69.83 29.54
C THR A 189 24.41 -71.01 29.35
N ILE A 190 23.50 -70.95 28.36
CA ILE A 190 22.60 -72.04 27.99
C ILE A 190 23.38 -73.28 27.50
N ALA A 191 24.39 -73.10 26.65
CA ALA A 191 25.24 -74.20 26.17
C ALA A 191 26.00 -74.93 27.31
N ARG A 192 26.26 -74.26 28.43
CA ARG A 192 26.90 -74.85 29.63
C ARG A 192 25.94 -75.66 30.47
N TRP A 193 24.67 -75.24 30.54
CA TRP A 193 23.60 -75.99 31.19
C TRP A 193 23.23 -77.27 30.42
N GLU A 194 23.22 -77.20 29.09
CA GLU A 194 22.95 -78.35 28.22
C GLU A 194 24.04 -79.43 28.32
N ALA A 195 25.31 -79.03 28.44
CA ALA A 195 26.43 -79.96 28.66
C ALA A 195 26.39 -80.66 30.03
N TRP A 196 25.89 -79.97 31.07
CA TRP A 196 25.67 -80.54 32.41
C TRP A 196 24.46 -81.48 32.46
N HIS A 197 23.43 -81.19 31.66
CA HIS A 197 22.26 -82.06 31.55
C HIS A 197 22.59 -83.38 30.82
N ALA A 198 23.47 -83.34 29.81
CA ALA A 198 23.93 -84.52 29.08
C ALA A 198 24.71 -85.52 29.97
N THR A 199 25.52 -85.03 30.93
CA THR A 199 26.26 -85.90 31.86
C THR A 199 25.36 -86.49 32.96
N ALA A 200 24.32 -85.77 33.38
CA ALA A 200 23.33 -86.28 34.35
C ALA A 200 22.36 -87.32 33.75
N GLN A 201 22.18 -87.31 32.43
CA GLN A 201 21.31 -88.23 31.71
C GLN A 201 21.99 -89.59 31.49
N GLN A 202 23.31 -89.59 31.28
CA GLN A 202 24.13 -90.79 31.10
C GLN A 202 24.20 -91.68 32.37
N GLU A 203 24.05 -91.11 33.56
CA GLU A 203 23.98 -91.87 34.83
C GLU A 203 22.61 -92.54 35.05
N ARG A 204 21.54 -91.94 34.52
CA ARG A 204 20.15 -92.44 34.66
C ARG A 204 19.83 -93.57 33.69
N GLU A 205 20.48 -93.60 32.52
CA GLU A 205 20.30 -94.63 31.49
C GLU A 205 20.83 -96.02 31.93
N SER A 206 21.87 -96.06 32.78
CA SER A 206 22.45 -97.31 33.32
C SER A 206 21.52 -98.07 34.30
N ALA A 207 20.52 -97.41 34.89
CA ALA A 207 19.56 -97.99 35.82
C ALA A 207 18.27 -98.49 35.14
N ALA A 208 18.00 -98.05 33.91
CA ALA A 208 16.74 -98.33 33.19
C ALA A 208 16.81 -99.54 32.24
N GLU A 209 18.01 -100.04 31.89
CA GLU A 209 18.22 -101.15 30.94
C GLU A 209 17.59 -102.49 31.36
N LYS A 210 17.23 -102.67 32.64
CA LYS A 210 16.59 -103.92 33.14
C LYS A 210 15.05 -103.92 33.08
N HIS A 211 14.41 -102.77 32.83
CA HIS A 211 12.95 -102.67 32.63
C HIS A 211 12.53 -102.42 31.17
N ALA A 212 13.49 -102.16 30.26
CA ALA A 212 13.24 -101.73 28.88
C ALA A 212 12.79 -102.84 27.90
N GLN A 213 12.99 -104.13 28.19
CA GLN A 213 12.72 -105.19 27.20
C GLN A 213 11.22 -105.56 27.07
N ALA A 214 10.36 -105.12 27.98
CA ALA A 214 8.92 -105.37 27.92
C ALA A 214 8.08 -104.14 27.50
N LEU A 215 8.60 -102.92 27.68
CA LEU A 215 7.95 -101.64 27.31
C LEU A 215 8.21 -101.20 25.85
N HIS A 216 9.28 -101.70 25.22
CA HIS A 216 9.76 -101.27 23.90
C HIS A 216 8.72 -101.37 22.76
N ARG A 217 7.74 -102.28 22.87
CA ARG A 217 6.69 -102.44 21.85
C ARG A 217 5.51 -101.49 22.02
N ALA A 218 5.24 -101.01 23.25
CA ALA A 218 4.23 -99.98 23.51
C ALA A 218 4.80 -98.56 23.35
N GLU A 219 6.10 -98.39 23.58
CA GLU A 219 6.81 -97.11 23.42
C GLU A 219 6.91 -96.65 21.97
N LEU A 220 7.00 -97.55 20.99
CA LEU A 220 7.09 -97.17 19.56
C LEU A 220 5.82 -96.47 19.05
N GLU A 221 4.65 -96.87 19.53
CA GLU A 221 3.36 -96.23 19.19
C GLU A 221 3.21 -94.88 19.90
N VAL A 222 3.57 -94.82 21.19
CA VAL A 222 3.58 -93.56 21.98
C VAL A 222 4.61 -92.56 21.44
N LEU A 223 5.80 -93.00 21.02
CA LEU A 223 6.81 -92.17 20.38
C LEU A 223 6.36 -91.63 19.02
N HIS A 224 5.57 -92.41 18.27
CA HIS A 224 5.02 -91.92 17.01
C HIS A 224 3.95 -90.83 17.24
N HIS A 225 3.11 -90.98 18.27
CA HIS A 225 2.17 -89.95 18.69
C HIS A 225 2.85 -88.72 19.33
N ALA A 226 3.90 -88.92 20.13
CA ALA A 226 4.70 -87.85 20.72
C ALA A 226 5.43 -87.03 19.65
N ARG A 227 6.05 -87.68 18.64
CA ARG A 227 6.67 -86.98 17.51
C ARG A 227 5.66 -86.21 16.65
N ARG A 228 4.44 -86.73 16.48
CA ARG A 228 3.36 -85.98 15.81
C ARG A 228 2.89 -84.80 16.66
N ALA A 229 2.80 -84.95 17.98
CA ALA A 229 2.45 -83.87 18.90
C ALA A 229 3.54 -82.80 18.95
N GLU A 230 4.82 -83.17 19.00
CA GLU A 230 5.97 -82.26 18.94
C GLU A 230 6.05 -81.54 17.59
N ALA A 231 5.78 -82.22 16.47
CA ALA A 231 5.71 -81.57 15.17
C ALA A 231 4.52 -80.62 15.05
N ALA A 232 3.39 -80.94 15.69
CA ALA A 232 2.24 -80.03 15.80
C ALA A 232 2.53 -78.84 16.74
N HIS A 233 3.29 -79.06 17.81
CA HIS A 233 3.70 -78.02 18.76
C HIS A 233 4.69 -77.06 18.13
N LYS A 234 5.73 -77.57 17.45
CA LYS A 234 6.67 -76.74 16.67
C LYS A 234 5.96 -75.92 15.60
N LYS A 235 4.98 -76.49 14.90
CA LYS A 235 4.16 -75.74 13.95
C LYS A 235 3.26 -74.69 14.61
N ALA A 236 2.73 -74.99 15.81
CA ALA A 236 1.96 -74.03 16.58
C ALA A 236 2.86 -72.88 17.07
N ASP A 237 4.06 -73.17 17.56
CA ASP A 237 5.05 -72.17 18.00
C ASP A 237 5.54 -71.31 16.83
N GLU A 238 5.84 -71.91 15.67
CA GLU A 238 6.14 -71.19 14.44
C GLU A 238 4.97 -70.28 14.01
N MET A 239 3.73 -70.74 14.18
CA MET A 239 2.55 -69.93 13.86
C MET A 239 2.33 -68.81 14.87
N VAL A 240 2.59 -69.04 16.16
CA VAL A 240 2.58 -68.01 17.21
C VAL A 240 3.67 -66.97 16.95
N GLN A 241 4.89 -67.38 16.57
CA GLN A 241 5.97 -66.46 16.20
C GLN A 241 5.61 -65.65 14.95
N ARG A 242 5.00 -66.26 13.94
CA ARG A 242 4.52 -65.54 12.74
C ARG A 242 3.39 -64.56 13.06
N MET A 243 2.43 -64.95 13.91
CA MET A 243 1.36 -64.06 14.36
C MET A 243 1.92 -62.90 15.19
N ALA A 244 2.88 -63.14 16.08
CA ALA A 244 3.54 -62.09 16.86
C ALA A 244 4.35 -61.13 15.97
N ALA A 245 5.04 -61.65 14.94
CA ALA A 245 5.73 -60.83 13.95
C ALA A 245 4.74 -59.98 13.13
N HIS A 246 3.62 -60.58 12.70
CA HIS A 246 2.58 -59.87 11.96
C HIS A 246 1.88 -58.80 12.82
N GLU A 247 1.60 -59.07 14.10
CA GLU A 247 1.07 -58.08 15.03
C GLU A 247 2.06 -56.93 15.24
N GLN A 248 3.36 -57.23 15.31
CA GLN A 248 4.39 -56.20 15.45
C GLN A 248 4.50 -55.34 14.20
N GLU A 249 4.43 -55.94 13.01
CA GLU A 249 4.39 -55.22 11.72
C GLU A 249 3.15 -54.33 11.62
N GLU A 250 1.98 -54.81 12.03
CA GLU A 250 0.75 -54.02 12.05
C GLU A 250 0.83 -52.86 13.04
N ARG A 251 1.38 -53.07 14.24
CA ARG A 251 1.61 -52.00 15.24
C ARG A 251 2.53 -50.92 14.69
N VAL A 252 3.65 -51.30 14.08
CA VAL A 252 4.59 -50.36 13.44
C VAL A 252 3.89 -49.61 12.30
N ALA A 253 3.12 -50.30 11.45
CA ALA A 253 2.37 -49.67 10.36
C ALA A 253 1.26 -48.72 10.87
N HIS A 254 0.66 -49.01 12.02
CA HIS A 254 -0.31 -48.13 12.68
C HIS A 254 0.36 -46.90 13.30
N GLU A 255 1.51 -47.07 13.95
CA GLU A 255 2.31 -45.97 14.48
C GLU A 255 2.76 -45.01 13.36
N TRP A 256 3.21 -45.55 12.22
CA TRP A 256 3.55 -44.74 11.04
C TRP A 256 2.34 -43.95 10.51
N ARG A 257 1.18 -44.60 10.33
CA ARG A 257 -0.05 -43.91 9.90
C ARG A 257 -0.51 -42.84 10.90
N ALA A 258 -0.36 -43.07 12.19
CA ALA A 258 -0.67 -42.08 13.23
C ALA A 258 0.30 -40.88 13.19
N LEU A 259 1.57 -41.13 12.90
CA LEU A 259 2.59 -40.08 12.73
C LEU A 259 2.32 -39.26 11.47
N GLU A 260 1.98 -39.90 10.35
CA GLU A 260 1.56 -39.24 9.11
C GLU A 260 0.28 -38.40 9.31
N ALA A 261 -0.71 -38.90 10.04
CA ALA A 261 -1.91 -38.14 10.35
C ALA A 261 -1.58 -36.89 11.21
N LYS A 262 -0.67 -37.02 12.20
CA LYS A 262 -0.21 -35.88 13.01
C LYS A 262 0.55 -34.84 12.19
N THR A 263 1.40 -35.25 11.27
CA THR A 263 2.13 -34.31 10.40
C THR A 263 1.21 -33.63 9.40
N GLN A 264 0.20 -34.34 8.89
CA GLN A 264 -0.85 -33.75 8.04
C GLN A 264 -1.70 -32.73 8.79
N VAL A 265 -2.12 -33.02 10.03
CA VAL A 265 -2.83 -32.05 10.88
C VAL A 265 -1.96 -30.82 11.15
N GLY A 266 -0.67 -31.01 11.47
CA GLY A 266 0.27 -29.90 11.65
C GLY A 266 0.45 -29.04 10.39
N LEU A 267 0.43 -29.64 9.20
CA LEU A 267 0.46 -28.92 7.93
C LEU A 267 -0.82 -28.09 7.71
N VAL A 268 -1.99 -28.68 8.01
CA VAL A 268 -3.29 -27.98 7.92
C VAL A 268 -3.35 -26.81 8.89
N ASP A 269 -2.93 -26.98 10.14
CA ASP A 269 -2.88 -25.90 11.13
C ASP A 269 -1.93 -24.77 10.70
N LEU A 270 -0.79 -25.11 10.11
CA LEU A 270 0.15 -24.12 9.57
C LEU A 270 -0.44 -23.36 8.38
N LEU A 271 -1.17 -24.04 7.49
CA LEU A 271 -1.88 -23.39 6.38
C LEU A 271 -3.00 -22.47 6.89
N VAL A 272 -3.77 -22.90 7.88
CA VAL A 272 -4.81 -22.08 8.52
C VAL A 272 -4.19 -20.81 9.11
N ARG A 273 -3.09 -20.93 9.88
CA ARG A 273 -2.39 -19.76 10.44
C ARG A 273 -1.84 -18.81 9.38
N ARG A 274 -1.36 -19.35 8.24
CA ARG A 274 -0.88 -18.54 7.11
C ARG A 274 -2.03 -17.79 6.43
N CYS A 275 -3.16 -18.45 6.24
CA CYS A 275 -4.36 -17.83 5.67
C CYS A 275 -4.90 -16.74 6.60
N THR A 276 -5.02 -16.99 7.90
CA THR A 276 -5.49 -15.97 8.85
C THR A 276 -4.53 -14.78 8.92
N ALA A 277 -3.22 -15.01 8.96
CA ALA A 277 -2.24 -13.92 8.95
C ALA A 277 -2.22 -13.12 7.64
N ALA A 278 -2.52 -13.77 6.50
CA ALA A 278 -2.68 -13.10 5.22
C ALA A 278 -3.98 -12.27 5.17
N GLU A 279 -5.08 -12.78 5.71
CA GLU A 279 -6.35 -12.08 5.84
C GLU A 279 -6.24 -10.85 6.75
N GLU A 280 -5.53 -10.95 7.88
CA GLU A 280 -5.25 -9.82 8.77
C GLU A 280 -4.44 -8.73 8.06
N LYS A 281 -3.33 -9.10 7.42
CA LYS A 281 -2.51 -8.17 6.63
C LYS A 281 -3.29 -7.53 5.49
N TRP A 282 -4.16 -8.27 4.83
CA TRP A 282 -5.02 -7.74 3.78
C TRP A 282 -6.06 -6.76 4.35
N CYS A 283 -6.67 -7.08 5.50
CA CYS A 283 -7.56 -6.16 6.20
C CYS A 283 -6.86 -4.87 6.61
N ASP A 284 -5.62 -4.95 7.11
CA ASP A 284 -4.84 -3.78 7.48
C ASP A 284 -4.44 -2.94 6.27
N ALA A 285 -4.00 -3.57 5.17
CA ALA A 285 -3.74 -2.87 3.91
C ALA A 285 -5.00 -2.17 3.36
N VAL A 286 -6.17 -2.81 3.44
CA VAL A 286 -7.45 -2.19 3.04
C VAL A 286 -7.80 -1.01 3.95
N ARG A 287 -7.54 -1.09 5.26
CA ARG A 287 -7.72 0.04 6.19
C ARG A 287 -6.77 1.19 5.85
N GLU A 288 -5.50 0.91 5.57
CA GLU A 288 -4.53 1.92 5.14
C GLU A 288 -4.97 2.60 3.84
N VAL A 289 -5.35 1.84 2.81
CA VAL A 289 -5.89 2.39 1.56
C VAL A 289 -7.12 3.26 1.82
N ARG A 290 -8.05 2.84 2.69
CA ARG A 290 -9.21 3.66 3.07
C ARG A 290 -8.80 4.95 3.76
N THR A 291 -7.86 4.91 4.71
CA THR A 291 -7.39 6.13 5.39
C THR A 291 -6.68 7.09 4.44
N VAL A 292 -5.87 6.58 3.52
CA VAL A 292 -5.22 7.37 2.47
C VAL A 292 -6.26 7.97 1.51
N ALA A 293 -7.27 7.21 1.11
CA ALA A 293 -8.36 7.71 0.27
C ALA A 293 -9.17 8.82 0.97
N HIS A 294 -9.46 8.69 2.27
CA HIS A 294 -10.12 9.76 3.04
C HIS A 294 -9.23 10.99 3.18
N ARG A 295 -7.91 10.81 3.36
CA ARG A 295 -6.96 11.93 3.37
C ARG A 295 -6.94 12.65 2.02
N LEU A 296 -6.91 11.90 0.92
CA LEU A 296 -6.96 12.46 -0.43
C LEU A 296 -8.27 13.21 -0.69
N GLN A 297 -9.40 12.66 -0.22
CA GLN A 297 -10.69 13.34 -0.34
C GLN A 297 -10.69 14.66 0.44
N ARG A 298 -10.18 14.67 1.68
CA ARG A 298 -10.04 15.92 2.46
C ARG A 298 -9.13 16.93 1.78
N THR A 299 -7.98 16.52 1.23
CA THR A 299 -7.09 17.45 0.55
C THR A 299 -7.70 17.98 -0.76
N MET A 300 -8.50 17.18 -1.47
CA MET A 300 -9.28 17.65 -2.61
C MET A 300 -10.36 18.67 -2.20
N GLU A 301 -11.07 18.41 -1.10
CA GLU A 301 -12.05 19.35 -0.53
C GLU A 301 -11.36 20.66 -0.09
N GLU A 302 -10.20 20.59 0.56
CA GLU A 302 -9.39 21.76 0.94
C GLU A 302 -8.91 22.54 -0.30
N LEU A 303 -8.44 21.85 -1.35
CA LEU A 303 -8.07 22.48 -2.62
C LEU A 303 -9.26 23.17 -3.29
N SER A 304 -10.44 22.53 -3.29
CA SER A 304 -11.65 23.15 -3.84
C SER A 304 -12.04 24.42 -3.07
N ARG A 305 -11.99 24.38 -1.74
CA ARG A 305 -12.24 25.57 -0.89
C ARG A 305 -11.22 26.67 -1.13
N LEU A 306 -9.94 26.33 -1.25
CA LEU A 306 -8.89 27.31 -1.56
C LEU A 306 -9.06 27.91 -2.95
N SER A 307 -9.49 27.12 -3.93
CA SER A 307 -9.83 27.58 -5.28
C SER A 307 -11.01 28.56 -5.25
N GLU A 308 -12.07 28.25 -4.51
CA GLU A 308 -13.22 29.15 -4.32
C GLU A 308 -12.81 30.47 -3.66
N VAL A 309 -11.97 30.42 -2.62
CA VAL A 309 -11.44 31.64 -1.97
C VAL A 309 -10.53 32.43 -2.93
N HIS A 310 -9.76 31.74 -3.77
CA HIS A 310 -8.92 32.39 -4.77
C HIS A 310 -9.76 33.11 -5.85
N GLU A 311 -10.80 32.46 -6.36
CA GLU A 311 -11.73 33.10 -7.30
C GLU A 311 -12.44 34.31 -6.67
N GLN A 312 -12.88 34.20 -5.41
CA GLN A 312 -13.46 35.34 -4.69
C GLN A 312 -12.47 36.50 -4.55
N THR A 313 -11.22 36.22 -4.19
CA THR A 313 -10.18 37.27 -4.10
C THR A 313 -9.83 37.88 -5.44
N LEU A 314 -9.86 37.12 -6.54
CA LEU A 314 -9.70 37.68 -7.90
C LEU A 314 -10.86 38.61 -8.26
N VAL A 315 -12.10 38.23 -7.96
CA VAL A 315 -13.28 39.08 -8.17
C VAL A 315 -13.18 40.36 -7.33
N GLU A 316 -12.76 40.26 -6.07
CA GLU A 316 -12.52 41.43 -5.22
C GLU A 316 -11.40 42.33 -5.76
N GLN A 317 -10.31 41.75 -6.29
CA GLN A 317 -9.24 42.51 -6.94
C GLN A 317 -9.73 43.23 -8.19
N GLU A 318 -10.56 42.61 -9.03
CA GLU A 318 -11.17 43.27 -10.18
C GLU A 318 -12.10 44.41 -9.76
N GLN A 319 -12.94 44.19 -8.74
CA GLN A 319 -13.79 45.25 -8.17
C GLN A 319 -12.95 46.40 -7.61
N ASN A 320 -11.85 46.11 -6.94
CA ASN A 320 -10.92 47.12 -6.43
C ASN A 320 -10.21 47.85 -7.57
N ARG A 321 -9.80 47.16 -8.64
CA ARG A 321 -9.24 47.79 -9.85
C ARG A 321 -10.25 48.75 -10.50
N LEU A 322 -11.52 48.36 -10.57
CA LEU A 322 -12.60 49.22 -11.06
C LEU A 322 -12.83 50.44 -10.14
N ARG A 323 -12.76 50.26 -8.81
CA ARG A 323 -12.82 51.37 -7.84
C ARG A 323 -11.64 52.33 -8.00
N VAL A 324 -10.42 51.81 -8.15
CA VAL A 324 -9.21 52.61 -8.38
C VAL A 324 -9.32 53.38 -9.70
N SER A 325 -9.82 52.76 -10.78
CA SER A 325 -10.07 53.46 -12.05
C SER A 325 -11.09 54.60 -11.90
N LYS A 326 -12.19 54.38 -11.16
CA LYS A 326 -13.18 55.43 -10.86
C LYS A 326 -12.57 56.57 -10.03
N LEU A 327 -11.72 56.26 -9.06
CA LEU A 327 -11.02 57.25 -8.25
C LEU A 327 -10.00 58.03 -9.07
N ALA A 328 -9.25 57.37 -9.96
CA ALA A 328 -8.30 58.03 -10.86
C ALA A 328 -9.01 59.03 -11.78
N LYS A 329 -10.17 58.67 -12.35
CA LYS A 329 -11.00 59.59 -13.13
C LYS A 329 -11.48 60.80 -12.32
N LYS A 330 -11.87 60.59 -11.05
CA LYS A 330 -12.22 61.71 -10.15
C LYS A 330 -11.02 62.61 -9.84
N VAL A 331 -9.82 62.04 -9.69
CA VAL A 331 -8.58 62.81 -9.49
C VAL A 331 -8.26 63.63 -10.74
N GLU A 332 -8.43 63.09 -11.94
CA GLU A 332 -8.29 63.87 -13.19
C GLU A 332 -9.30 65.01 -13.28
N GLN A 333 -10.57 64.77 -12.96
CA GLN A 333 -11.59 65.82 -12.89
C GLN A 333 -11.24 66.92 -11.86
N LEU A 334 -10.70 66.55 -10.70
CA LEU A 334 -10.26 67.51 -9.70
C LEU A 334 -9.04 68.32 -10.17
N LYS A 335 -8.12 67.70 -10.94
CA LYS A 335 -6.99 68.41 -11.55
C LYS A 335 -7.47 69.41 -12.60
N GLU A 336 -8.45 69.05 -13.43
CA GLU A 336 -9.06 69.97 -14.39
C GLU A 336 -9.74 71.15 -13.67
N GLN A 337 -10.56 70.89 -12.64
CA GLN A 337 -11.18 71.95 -11.83
C GLN A 337 -10.14 72.84 -11.14
N GLN A 338 -9.03 72.26 -10.66
CA GLN A 338 -7.94 73.03 -10.08
C GLN A 338 -7.26 73.92 -11.11
N SER A 339 -7.02 73.43 -12.33
CA SER A 339 -6.47 74.23 -13.43
C SER A 339 -7.40 75.37 -13.87
N GLU A 340 -8.72 75.15 -13.84
CA GLU A 340 -9.72 76.19 -14.09
C GLU A 340 -9.72 77.27 -12.99
N MET A 341 -9.61 76.86 -11.72
CA MET A 341 -9.49 77.78 -10.59
C MET A 341 -8.19 78.58 -10.63
N GLU A 342 -7.06 77.96 -10.99
CA GLU A 342 -5.78 78.64 -11.18
C GLU A 342 -5.85 79.65 -12.33
N ALA A 343 -6.50 79.31 -13.45
CA ALA A 343 -6.73 80.23 -14.56
C ALA A 343 -7.63 81.41 -14.18
N LEU A 344 -8.70 81.18 -13.42
CA LEU A 344 -9.56 82.23 -12.88
C LEU A 344 -8.79 83.14 -11.91
N GLN A 345 -7.95 82.57 -11.05
CA GLN A 345 -7.13 83.33 -10.11
C GLN A 345 -6.12 84.23 -10.84
N GLN A 346 -5.48 83.75 -11.91
CA GLN A 346 -4.61 84.55 -12.77
C GLN A 346 -5.38 85.68 -13.49
N ARG A 347 -6.64 85.43 -13.87
CA ARG A 347 -7.51 86.43 -14.48
C ARG A 347 -7.93 87.52 -13.49
N CYS A 348 -8.23 87.13 -12.26
CA CYS A 348 -8.52 88.08 -11.18
C CYS A 348 -7.28 88.91 -10.80
N SER A 349 -6.10 88.30 -10.73
CA SER A 349 -4.87 89.03 -10.40
C SER A 349 -4.51 90.05 -11.49
N SER A 350 -4.63 89.68 -12.78
CA SER A 350 -4.41 90.63 -13.89
C SER A 350 -5.43 91.78 -13.90
N GLN A 351 -6.71 91.51 -13.63
CA GLN A 351 -7.72 92.57 -13.47
C GLN A 351 -7.44 93.47 -12.26
N GLN A 352 -6.90 92.92 -11.17
CA GLN A 352 -6.53 93.70 -9.99
C GLN A 352 -5.32 94.60 -10.25
N GLU A 353 -4.35 94.13 -11.05
CA GLU A 353 -3.23 94.93 -11.55
C GLU A 353 -3.71 96.07 -12.48
N GLU A 354 -4.67 95.81 -13.36
CA GLU A 354 -5.29 96.84 -14.23
C GLU A 354 -6.04 97.90 -13.42
N LEU A 355 -6.82 97.49 -12.40
CA LEU A 355 -7.51 98.40 -11.49
C LEU A 355 -6.52 99.22 -10.66
N GLN A 356 -5.41 98.63 -10.23
CA GLN A 356 -4.35 99.34 -9.52
C GLN A 356 -3.70 100.40 -10.43
N ALA A 357 -3.39 100.03 -11.68
CA ALA A 357 -2.86 100.97 -12.68
C ALA A 357 -3.84 102.12 -12.99
N LEU A 358 -5.14 101.86 -13.00
CA LEU A 358 -6.17 102.91 -13.15
C LEU A 358 -6.25 103.82 -11.92
N ARG A 359 -6.16 103.27 -10.70
CA ARG A 359 -6.10 104.07 -9.47
C ARG A 359 -4.86 104.95 -9.45
N ASP A 360 -3.70 104.45 -9.84
CA ASP A 360 -2.46 105.21 -9.92
C ASP A 360 -2.56 106.35 -10.95
N LYS A 361 -3.21 106.11 -12.10
CA LYS A 361 -3.54 107.16 -13.09
C LYS A 361 -4.46 108.22 -12.52
N TYR A 362 -5.49 107.84 -11.76
CA TYR A 362 -6.41 108.78 -11.10
C TYR A 362 -5.72 109.62 -10.04
N VAL A 363 -4.86 109.03 -9.22
CA VAL A 363 -4.06 109.75 -8.22
C VAL A 363 -3.12 110.75 -8.90
N ALA A 364 -2.44 110.35 -9.99
CA ALA A 364 -1.60 111.25 -10.76
C ALA A 364 -2.37 112.44 -11.38
N ILE A 365 -3.64 112.23 -11.79
CA ILE A 365 -4.51 113.30 -12.29
C ILE A 365 -4.95 114.22 -11.15
N ALA A 366 -5.34 113.67 -9.99
CA ALA A 366 -5.72 114.44 -8.81
C ALA A 366 -4.55 115.27 -8.25
N ASP A 367 -3.32 114.75 -8.30
CA ASP A 367 -2.13 115.47 -7.88
C ASP A 367 -1.72 116.55 -8.89
N LYS A 368 -1.94 116.33 -10.19
CA LYS A 368 -1.83 117.41 -11.19
C LYS A 368 -2.85 118.52 -10.94
N GLU A 369 -4.09 118.16 -10.61
CA GLU A 369 -5.14 119.13 -10.27
C GLU A 369 -4.80 119.92 -8.99
N ARG A 370 -4.30 119.25 -7.95
CA ARG A 370 -3.80 119.90 -6.72
C ARG A 370 -2.63 120.84 -7.02
N ASN A 371 -1.67 120.43 -7.84
CA ASN A 371 -0.55 121.27 -8.24
C ASN A 371 -1.01 122.51 -9.03
N LEU A 372 -1.99 122.37 -9.92
CA LEU A 372 -2.58 123.50 -10.65
C LEU A 372 -3.35 124.46 -9.74
N ARG A 373 -4.09 123.93 -8.74
CA ARG A 373 -4.75 124.75 -7.71
C ARG A 373 -3.74 125.49 -6.81
N TYR A 374 -2.61 124.84 -6.48
CA TYR A 374 -1.53 125.44 -5.70
C TYR A 374 -0.77 126.52 -6.49
N GLN A 375 -0.62 126.36 -7.81
CA GLN A 375 -0.06 127.39 -8.70
C GLN A 375 -0.99 128.59 -8.85
N LEU A 376 -2.31 128.38 -8.79
CA LEU A 376 -3.30 129.44 -8.85
C LEU A 376 -3.36 130.25 -7.54
N SER A 377 -3.30 129.59 -6.37
CA SER A 377 -3.28 130.29 -5.07
C SER A 377 -1.99 131.11 -4.88
N THR A 378 -0.84 130.56 -5.26
CA THR A 378 0.44 131.28 -5.18
C THR A 378 0.53 132.45 -6.17
N SER A 379 -0.18 132.39 -7.30
CA SER A 379 -0.29 133.53 -8.23
C SER A 379 -1.15 134.67 -7.65
N THR A 380 -2.23 134.36 -6.92
CA THR A 380 -3.11 135.39 -6.32
C THR A 380 -2.52 136.03 -5.07
N GLU A 381 -1.72 135.28 -4.29
CA GLU A 381 -1.02 135.80 -3.10
C GLU A 381 0.15 136.74 -3.48
N ASN A 382 0.84 136.50 -4.60
CA ASN A 382 1.94 137.36 -5.09
C ASN A 382 1.48 138.72 -5.65
N ALA A 383 0.21 138.86 -6.04
CA ALA A 383 -0.37 140.14 -6.49
C ALA A 383 -0.82 141.03 -5.31
N ALA A 384 -1.17 140.43 -4.17
CA ALA A 384 -1.51 141.14 -2.93
C ALA A 384 -0.26 141.59 -2.15
N ALA A 385 0.85 140.85 -2.24
CA ALA A 385 2.09 141.11 -1.51
C ALA A 385 2.91 142.34 -1.99
N LYS A 386 2.63 142.91 -3.17
CA LYS A 386 3.36 144.09 -3.70
C LYS A 386 2.80 145.44 -3.26
N LEU A 387 1.63 145.48 -2.61
CA LEU A 387 0.99 146.73 -2.13
C LEU A 387 1.15 146.95 -0.62
N LEU A 388 1.62 145.95 0.14
CA LEU A 388 1.88 146.04 1.58
C LEU A 388 3.38 146.10 1.93
N SER A 389 4.28 145.86 0.96
CA SER A 389 5.74 145.83 1.16
C SER A 389 6.43 147.21 1.19
N VAL A 390 5.68 148.31 1.34
CA VAL A 390 6.22 149.68 1.53
C VAL A 390 5.99 150.19 2.96
N GLU A 391 5.14 149.55 3.77
CA GLU A 391 4.85 149.97 5.15
C GLU A 391 5.53 149.11 6.24
N GLU A 392 6.13 147.96 5.89
CA GLU A 392 6.75 147.04 6.86
C GLU A 392 8.28 146.94 6.73
N SER A 393 8.93 147.94 6.15
CA SER A 393 10.40 148.08 6.15
C SER A 393 10.95 148.86 7.37
N LEU A 394 10.26 148.87 8.52
CA LEU A 394 10.72 149.63 9.69
C LEU A 394 10.70 148.90 11.06
N GLN A 395 10.32 147.64 11.16
CA GLN A 395 10.46 146.91 12.44
C GLN A 395 10.87 145.46 12.22
N ALA A 396 12.19 145.24 12.28
CA ALA A 396 12.83 143.99 12.70
C ALA A 396 12.47 142.73 11.89
N ALA A 397 13.26 142.27 10.92
CA ALA A 397 14.67 141.96 11.09
C ALA A 397 15.04 141.67 12.55
N GLU A 398 14.64 140.51 13.08
CA GLU A 398 15.47 139.67 13.97
C GLU A 398 14.68 138.50 14.56
N ARG A 399 14.71 137.35 13.88
CA ARG A 399 15.17 136.04 14.40
C ARG A 399 14.39 134.84 13.84
N ARG A 400 15.10 134.12 12.95
CA ARG A 400 15.12 132.65 12.75
C ARG A 400 14.49 132.09 11.48
N ALA A 401 15.12 132.48 10.39
CA ALA A 401 15.33 131.70 9.18
C ALA A 401 16.29 130.48 9.37
N THR A 402 16.16 129.66 10.42
CA THR A 402 17.12 128.55 10.66
C THR A 402 16.51 127.27 11.26
N VAL A 403 15.29 126.89 10.88
CA VAL A 403 14.69 125.59 11.31
C VAL A 403 14.06 124.81 10.14
N LEU A 404 14.15 125.30 8.91
CA LEU A 404 13.56 124.63 7.73
C LEU A 404 14.58 123.96 6.80
N GLU A 405 15.88 124.00 7.09
CA GLU A 405 16.88 123.26 6.29
C GLU A 405 17.21 121.86 6.83
N GLU A 406 16.87 121.52 8.09
CA GLU A 406 17.23 120.22 8.69
C GLU A 406 16.19 119.09 8.49
N ARG A 407 14.98 119.37 7.97
CA ARG A 407 13.95 118.32 7.77
C ARG A 407 14.03 117.58 6.42
N LEU A 408 15.01 117.89 5.58
CA LEU A 408 15.16 117.27 4.26
C LEU A 408 16.21 116.15 4.18
N ARG A 409 16.70 115.62 5.32
CA ARG A 409 17.70 114.53 5.36
C ARG A 409 17.24 113.20 5.96
N THR A 410 15.97 113.01 6.35
CA THR A 410 15.54 111.79 7.07
C THR A 410 14.53 110.90 6.33
N THR A 411 14.44 110.97 5.00
CA THR A 411 13.51 110.12 4.22
C THR A 411 14.17 109.37 3.06
N GLN A 412 15.34 108.77 3.28
CA GLN A 412 15.93 107.83 2.31
C GLN A 412 16.39 106.46 2.89
N GLU A 413 16.33 106.24 4.20
CA GLU A 413 16.80 104.96 4.80
C GLU A 413 15.68 103.95 5.13
N ALA A 414 14.40 104.31 5.02
CA ALA A 414 13.27 103.46 5.42
C ALA A 414 12.81 102.41 4.37
N ARG A 415 13.33 102.44 3.13
CA ARG A 415 12.87 101.56 2.02
C ARG A 415 13.73 100.31 1.77
N ALA A 416 14.94 100.24 2.31
CA ALA A 416 15.77 99.03 2.22
C ALA A 416 15.40 97.99 3.30
N ALA A 417 15.13 98.42 4.53
CA ALA A 417 14.81 97.54 5.66
C ALA A 417 13.48 96.75 5.51
N GLN A 418 12.50 97.25 4.75
CA GLN A 418 11.22 96.54 4.57
C GLN A 418 11.30 95.33 3.63
N LYS A 419 12.27 95.30 2.69
CA LYS A 419 12.48 94.12 1.81
C LYS A 419 13.21 92.99 2.53
N ASP A 420 14.17 93.31 3.39
CA ASP A 420 14.90 92.32 4.18
C ASP A 420 14.02 91.72 5.30
N ILE A 421 13.14 92.52 5.92
CA ILE A 421 12.17 92.01 6.91
C ILE A 421 11.12 91.11 6.25
N ALA A 422 10.67 91.39 5.03
CA ALA A 422 9.72 90.53 4.31
C ALA A 422 10.36 89.22 3.82
N ALA A 423 11.64 89.26 3.42
CA ALA A 423 12.41 88.06 3.07
C ALA A 423 12.66 87.17 4.30
N LEU A 424 13.05 87.76 5.43
CA LEU A 424 13.26 87.03 6.69
C LEU A 424 11.96 86.46 7.27
N ARG A 425 10.82 87.15 7.14
CA ARG A 425 9.50 86.60 7.55
C ARG A 425 9.09 85.39 6.73
N ARG A 426 9.30 85.41 5.41
CA ARG A 426 9.04 84.23 4.54
C ARG A 426 9.97 83.07 4.88
N GLN A 427 11.22 83.34 5.25
CA GLN A 427 12.15 82.30 5.68
C GLN A 427 11.75 81.69 7.03
N VAL A 428 11.28 82.50 7.99
CA VAL A 428 10.76 82.02 9.28
C VAL A 428 9.46 81.22 9.10
N GLU A 429 8.57 81.65 8.21
CA GLU A 429 7.34 80.90 7.88
C GLU A 429 7.65 79.56 7.19
N GLN A 430 8.65 79.54 6.30
CA GLN A 430 9.16 78.30 5.70
C GLN A 430 9.79 77.38 6.76
N HIS A 431 10.58 77.92 7.68
CA HIS A 431 11.14 77.15 8.79
C HIS A 431 10.08 76.62 9.75
N HIS A 432 9.01 77.38 10.03
CA HIS A 432 7.87 76.91 10.81
C HIS A 432 7.05 75.84 10.10
N ALA A 433 6.87 75.95 8.78
CA ALA A 433 6.24 74.89 7.98
C ALA A 433 7.09 73.61 7.98
N THR A 434 8.41 73.71 7.83
CA THR A 434 9.30 72.55 7.92
C THR A 434 9.35 71.95 9.33
N ASP A 435 9.30 72.76 10.39
CA ASP A 435 9.25 72.29 11.78
C ASP A 435 7.92 71.60 12.10
N ALA A 436 6.80 72.11 11.57
CA ALA A 436 5.50 71.47 11.72
C ALA A 436 5.48 70.09 11.02
N VAL A 437 6.02 70.02 9.81
CA VAL A 437 6.17 68.76 9.07
C VAL A 437 7.11 67.79 9.80
N LEU A 438 8.24 68.26 10.35
CA LEU A 438 9.16 67.43 11.13
C LEU A 438 8.55 66.89 12.44
N LYS A 439 7.70 67.67 13.11
CA LYS A 439 6.97 67.22 14.30
C LYS A 439 5.92 66.16 13.96
N VAL A 440 5.21 66.33 12.85
CA VAL A 440 4.24 65.34 12.36
C VAL A 440 4.94 64.05 11.94
N THR A 441 6.06 64.12 11.22
CA THR A 441 6.82 62.92 10.85
C THR A 441 7.47 62.24 12.06
N GLN A 442 7.90 62.99 13.08
CA GLN A 442 8.34 62.40 14.36
C GLN A 442 7.21 61.71 15.12
N GLN A 443 5.99 62.25 15.12
CA GLN A 443 4.83 61.60 15.73
C GLN A 443 4.46 60.32 14.97
N GLN A 444 4.45 60.36 13.65
CA GLN A 444 4.22 59.17 12.82
C GLN A 444 5.29 58.10 13.04
N LEU A 445 6.57 58.48 13.16
CA LEU A 445 7.64 57.54 13.51
C LEU A 445 7.40 56.87 14.87
N ARG A 446 7.04 57.64 15.91
CA ARG A 446 6.71 57.09 17.23
C ARG A 446 5.49 56.18 17.22
N GLU A 447 4.49 56.48 16.39
CA GLU A 447 3.33 55.60 16.20
C GLU A 447 3.73 54.31 15.48
N THR A 448 4.55 54.38 14.44
CA THR A 448 5.07 53.18 13.76
C THR A 448 5.95 52.32 14.67
N GLU A 449 6.75 52.92 15.55
CA GLU A 449 7.55 52.21 16.56
C GLU A 449 6.65 51.52 17.59
N LYS A 450 5.57 52.18 18.04
CA LYS A 450 4.56 51.55 18.91
C LYS A 450 3.84 50.40 18.22
N HIS A 451 3.46 50.56 16.94
CA HIS A 451 2.86 49.47 16.18
C HIS A 451 3.83 48.30 16.01
N ALA A 452 5.10 48.56 15.67
CA ALA A 452 6.12 47.53 15.57
C ALA A 452 6.37 46.80 16.90
N PHE A 453 6.31 47.52 18.02
CA PHE A 453 6.39 46.93 19.36
C PHE A 453 5.18 46.04 19.66
N ASN A 454 3.96 46.53 19.41
CA ASN A 454 2.72 45.76 19.60
C ASN A 454 2.67 44.50 18.72
N PHE A 455 3.17 44.57 17.48
CA PHE A 455 3.28 43.40 16.61
C PHE A 455 4.29 42.37 17.14
N LYS A 456 5.42 42.82 17.71
CA LYS A 456 6.37 41.92 18.36
C LYS A 456 5.77 41.25 19.59
N GLU A 457 5.05 42.01 20.42
CA GLU A 457 4.38 41.47 21.60
C GLU A 457 3.28 40.46 21.21
N ALA A 458 2.46 40.77 20.20
CA ALA A 458 1.47 39.83 19.67
C ALA A 458 2.12 38.55 19.08
N LEU A 459 3.27 38.68 18.42
CA LEU A 459 4.03 37.52 17.91
C LEU A 459 4.59 36.66 19.04
N GLU A 460 5.10 37.26 20.13
CA GLU A 460 5.59 36.50 21.28
C GLU A 460 4.44 35.81 22.03
N VAL A 461 3.26 36.44 22.16
CA VAL A 461 2.05 35.81 22.70
C VAL A 461 1.62 34.62 21.83
N LEU A 462 1.58 34.81 20.50
CA LEU A 462 1.21 33.74 19.57
C LEU A 462 2.20 32.56 19.62
N LYS A 463 3.50 32.84 19.76
CA LYS A 463 4.53 31.79 19.94
C LYS A 463 4.33 31.04 21.26
N ALA A 464 4.03 31.73 22.34
CA ALA A 464 3.77 31.13 23.64
C ALA A 464 2.49 30.25 23.61
N GLU A 465 1.42 30.71 22.96
CA GLU A 465 0.19 29.93 22.74
C GLU A 465 0.48 28.68 21.90
N HIS A 466 1.26 28.81 20.82
CA HIS A 466 1.60 27.66 19.97
C HIS A 466 2.50 26.65 20.68
N GLN A 467 3.45 27.11 21.52
CA GLN A 467 4.25 26.23 22.37
C GLN A 467 3.40 25.53 23.44
N ALA A 468 2.44 26.23 24.04
CA ALA A 468 1.52 25.62 25.01
C ALA A 468 0.61 24.57 24.36
N GLN A 469 0.12 24.82 23.14
CA GLN A 469 -0.64 23.84 22.35
C GLN A 469 0.21 22.62 22.00
N LEU A 470 1.44 22.82 21.53
CA LEU A 470 2.35 21.73 21.21
C LEU A 470 2.66 20.87 22.44
N GLN A 471 2.84 21.51 23.61
CA GLN A 471 3.09 20.80 24.86
C GLN A 471 1.84 20.02 25.32
N ALA A 472 0.65 20.61 25.21
CA ALA A 472 -0.60 19.92 25.53
C ALA A 472 -0.86 18.70 24.63
N GLU A 473 -0.57 18.79 23.32
CA GLU A 473 -0.67 17.63 22.42
C GLU A 473 0.39 16.55 22.75
N ARG A 474 1.61 16.96 23.12
CA ARG A 474 2.64 16.00 23.57
C ARG A 474 2.21 15.29 24.85
N ASP A 475 1.63 16.00 25.80
CA ASP A 475 1.15 15.43 27.06
C ASP A 475 -0.05 14.50 26.83
N ARG A 476 -0.96 14.83 25.90
CA ARG A 476 -2.06 13.93 25.48
C ARG A 476 -1.53 12.67 24.82
N HIS A 477 -0.60 12.79 23.87
CA HIS A 477 0.00 11.62 23.24
C HIS A 477 0.79 10.76 24.24
N ALA A 478 1.48 11.38 25.20
CA ALA A 478 2.13 10.63 26.27
C ALA A 478 1.11 9.86 27.12
N ALA A 479 -0.02 10.47 27.47
CA ALA A 479 -1.10 9.81 28.21
C ALA A 479 -1.75 8.68 27.40
N GLU A 480 -1.97 8.86 26.10
CA GLU A 480 -2.49 7.82 25.19
C GLU A 480 -1.53 6.63 25.10
N ILE A 481 -0.22 6.87 24.99
CA ILE A 481 0.80 5.81 24.97
C ILE A 481 0.79 5.02 26.28
N VAL A 482 0.67 5.71 27.42
CA VAL A 482 0.58 5.04 28.73
C VAL A 482 -0.70 4.21 28.83
N ALA A 483 -1.85 4.75 28.44
CA ALA A 483 -3.12 4.02 28.46
C ALA A 483 -3.11 2.80 27.53
N LEU A 484 -2.48 2.90 26.35
CA LEU A 484 -2.30 1.77 25.43
C LEU A 484 -1.32 0.73 26.01
N ALA A 485 -0.28 1.15 26.72
CA ALA A 485 0.64 0.24 27.39
C ALA A 485 -0.05 -0.53 28.52
N GLU A 486 -0.84 0.15 29.36
CA GLU A 486 -1.65 -0.46 30.42
C GLU A 486 -2.69 -1.44 29.84
N ALA A 487 -3.43 -1.04 28.79
CA ALA A 487 -4.39 -1.92 28.13
C ALA A 487 -3.74 -3.16 27.49
N ASN A 488 -2.53 -3.02 26.94
CA ASN A 488 -1.77 -4.16 26.42
C ASN A 488 -1.26 -5.07 27.54
N GLU A 489 -0.83 -4.51 28.66
CA GLU A 489 -0.41 -5.29 29.83
C GLU A 489 -1.59 -6.09 30.41
N ASP A 490 -2.76 -5.49 30.55
CA ASP A 490 -3.99 -6.15 30.98
C ASP A 490 -4.41 -7.26 30.01
N ALA A 491 -4.34 -7.01 28.70
CA ALA A 491 -4.65 -8.00 27.68
C ALA A 491 -3.67 -9.19 27.72
N LEU A 492 -2.38 -8.94 27.91
CA LEU A 492 -1.37 -9.97 28.09
C LEU A 492 -1.62 -10.77 29.38
N GLN A 493 -1.96 -10.10 30.48
CA GLN A 493 -2.30 -10.78 31.73
C GLN A 493 -3.54 -11.67 31.57
N SER A 494 -4.59 -11.20 30.88
CA SER A 494 -5.78 -12.00 30.55
C SER A 494 -5.42 -13.23 29.71
N GLN A 495 -4.62 -13.05 28.65
CA GLN A 495 -4.19 -14.16 27.80
C GLN A 495 -3.32 -15.18 28.56
N THR A 496 -2.45 -14.72 29.45
CA THR A 496 -1.64 -15.64 30.29
C THR A 496 -2.51 -16.37 31.30
N ALA A 497 -3.54 -15.73 31.87
CA ALA A 497 -4.50 -16.37 32.77
C ALA A 497 -5.34 -17.45 32.03
N GLU A 498 -5.83 -17.15 30.83
CA GLU A 498 -6.53 -18.12 29.99
C GLU A 498 -5.63 -19.29 29.58
N ALA A 499 -4.38 -19.02 29.21
CA ALA A 499 -3.42 -20.08 28.88
C ALA A 499 -3.15 -20.99 30.08
N ARG A 500 -2.99 -20.42 31.29
CA ARG A 500 -2.85 -21.19 32.53
C ARG A 500 -4.10 -22.02 32.83
N ALA A 501 -5.29 -21.47 32.66
CA ALA A 501 -6.54 -22.21 32.83
C ALA A 501 -6.64 -23.40 31.88
N ARG A 502 -6.27 -23.22 30.60
CA ARG A 502 -6.23 -24.32 29.61
C ARG A 502 -5.23 -25.41 29.97
N VAL A 503 -4.07 -25.04 30.53
CA VAL A 503 -3.08 -26.00 31.03
C VAL A 503 -3.64 -26.81 32.20
N VAL A 504 -4.25 -26.15 33.19
CA VAL A 504 -4.88 -26.83 34.33
C VAL A 504 -5.98 -27.77 33.87
N GLU A 505 -6.86 -27.34 32.96
CA GLU A 505 -7.90 -28.22 32.41
C GLU A 505 -7.32 -29.42 31.65
N ALA A 506 -6.20 -29.25 30.93
CA ALA A 506 -5.53 -30.35 30.24
C ALA A 506 -4.89 -31.34 31.23
N GLU A 507 -4.27 -30.84 32.29
CA GLU A 507 -3.74 -31.65 33.39
C GLU A 507 -4.85 -32.44 34.10
N GLU A 508 -5.99 -31.82 34.39
CA GLU A 508 -7.15 -32.51 34.96
C GLU A 508 -7.70 -33.59 34.01
N ARG A 509 -7.77 -33.33 32.71
CA ARG A 509 -8.20 -34.33 31.71
C ARG A 509 -7.22 -35.51 31.66
N MET A 510 -5.92 -35.23 31.73
CA MET A 510 -4.88 -36.28 31.78
C MET A 510 -4.99 -37.10 33.07
N GLN A 511 -5.18 -36.47 34.22
CA GLN A 511 -5.38 -37.17 35.50
C GLN A 511 -6.62 -38.07 35.46
N ARG A 512 -7.76 -37.57 34.95
CA ARG A 512 -8.97 -38.38 34.78
C ARG A 512 -8.73 -39.58 33.86
N ALA A 513 -8.02 -39.40 32.75
CA ALA A 513 -7.67 -40.48 31.83
C ALA A 513 -6.73 -41.52 32.47
N GLN A 514 -5.78 -41.07 33.30
CA GLN A 514 -4.91 -41.98 34.07
C GLN A 514 -5.70 -42.76 35.13
N GLU A 515 -6.63 -42.11 35.84
CA GLU A 515 -7.50 -42.79 36.79
C GLU A 515 -8.40 -43.83 36.12
N THR A 516 -8.98 -43.53 34.96
CA THR A 516 -9.80 -44.51 34.22
C THR A 516 -8.96 -45.67 33.72
N ALA A 517 -7.77 -45.41 33.17
CA ALA A 517 -6.85 -46.46 32.74
C ALA A 517 -6.38 -47.35 33.90
N MET A 518 -6.15 -46.77 35.09
CA MET A 518 -5.83 -47.54 36.29
C MET A 518 -7.00 -48.42 36.75
N ARG A 519 -8.23 -47.88 36.73
CA ARG A 519 -9.44 -48.67 37.05
C ARG A 519 -9.67 -49.81 36.05
N GLU A 520 -9.46 -49.57 34.76
CA GLU A 520 -9.55 -50.59 33.71
C GLU A 520 -8.48 -51.66 33.89
N LYS A 521 -7.23 -51.26 34.18
CA LYS A 521 -6.14 -52.19 34.49
C LYS A 521 -6.48 -53.07 35.69
N GLU A 522 -7.00 -52.49 36.77
CA GLU A 522 -7.43 -53.26 37.94
C GLU A 522 -8.59 -54.20 37.62
N ALA A 523 -9.55 -53.77 36.80
CA ALA A 523 -10.65 -54.63 36.36
C ALA A 523 -10.14 -55.83 35.54
N LEU A 524 -9.27 -55.59 34.55
CA LEU A 524 -8.62 -56.63 33.77
C LEU A 524 -7.77 -57.57 34.64
N GLN A 525 -7.09 -57.04 35.66
CA GLN A 525 -6.33 -57.85 36.60
C GLN A 525 -7.23 -58.75 37.46
N ARG A 526 -8.41 -58.27 37.88
CA ARG A 526 -9.43 -59.08 38.58
C ARG A 526 -10.01 -60.15 37.65
N GLU A 527 -10.30 -59.81 36.40
CA GLU A 527 -10.76 -60.78 35.39
C GLU A 527 -9.71 -61.87 35.15
N LEU A 528 -8.44 -61.50 34.96
CA LEU A 528 -7.36 -62.47 34.82
C LEU A 528 -7.23 -63.38 36.04
N GLN A 529 -7.37 -62.85 37.26
CA GLN A 529 -7.38 -63.67 38.48
C GLN A 529 -8.57 -64.63 38.51
N ALA A 530 -9.76 -64.19 38.09
CA ALA A 530 -10.94 -65.05 37.97
C ALA A 530 -10.72 -66.18 36.95
N TRP A 531 -10.20 -65.86 35.75
CA TRP A 531 -9.84 -66.86 34.74
C TRP A 531 -8.78 -67.84 35.24
N THR A 532 -7.79 -67.36 36.00
CA THR A 532 -6.75 -68.22 36.59
C THR A 532 -7.36 -69.18 37.61
N ALA A 533 -8.25 -68.67 38.48
CA ALA A 533 -8.98 -69.50 39.43
C ALA A 533 -9.88 -70.52 38.73
N GLU A 534 -10.59 -70.13 37.67
CA GLU A 534 -11.40 -71.05 36.85
C GLU A 534 -10.53 -72.15 36.23
N VAL A 535 -9.39 -71.82 35.64
CA VAL A 535 -8.44 -72.80 35.10
C VAL A 535 -7.96 -73.76 36.20
N ASP A 536 -7.65 -73.27 37.39
CA ASP A 536 -7.22 -74.12 38.50
C ASP A 536 -8.36 -75.01 39.03
N THR A 537 -9.60 -74.51 39.04
CA THR A 537 -10.77 -75.35 39.34
C THR A 537 -10.93 -76.46 38.31
N LEU A 538 -10.83 -76.15 37.01
CA LEU A 538 -10.91 -77.13 35.92
C LEU A 538 -9.77 -78.16 35.99
N LYS A 539 -8.55 -77.75 36.33
CA LYS A 539 -7.43 -78.68 36.57
C LYS A 539 -7.73 -79.60 37.76
N SER A 540 -8.29 -79.07 38.84
CA SER A 540 -8.66 -79.87 40.01
C SER A 540 -9.81 -80.84 39.71
N GLU A 541 -10.76 -80.44 38.86
CA GLU A 541 -11.86 -81.29 38.39
C GLU A 541 -11.37 -82.39 37.46
N LEU A 542 -10.43 -82.07 36.56
CA LEU A 542 -9.77 -83.05 35.71
C LEU A 542 -8.99 -84.06 36.57
N ALA A 543 -8.23 -83.61 37.57
CA ALA A 543 -7.52 -84.49 38.50
C ALA A 543 -8.49 -85.39 39.29
N ARG A 544 -9.61 -84.84 39.79
CA ARG A 544 -10.68 -85.63 40.43
C ARG A 544 -11.32 -86.62 39.47
N GLY A 545 -11.51 -86.24 38.20
CA GLY A 545 -12.02 -87.11 37.14
C GLY A 545 -11.08 -88.29 36.85
N LEU A 546 -9.78 -88.02 36.75
CA LEU A 546 -8.75 -89.04 36.59
C LEU A 546 -8.68 -89.99 37.78
N GLN A 547 -8.71 -89.48 39.01
CA GLN A 547 -8.75 -90.32 40.22
C GLN A 547 -9.99 -91.22 40.27
N ARG A 548 -11.16 -90.71 39.85
CA ARG A 548 -12.39 -91.53 39.74
C ARG A 548 -12.26 -92.60 38.68
N ALA A 549 -11.68 -92.29 37.53
CA ALA A 549 -11.44 -93.26 36.46
C ALA A 549 -10.43 -94.34 36.89
N GLU A 550 -9.39 -93.97 37.64
CA GLU A 550 -8.43 -94.91 38.23
C GLU A 550 -9.08 -95.78 39.32
N ALA A 551 -9.91 -95.21 40.19
CA ALA A 551 -10.70 -95.96 41.17
C ALA A 551 -11.70 -96.92 40.50
N GLU A 552 -12.32 -96.51 39.40
CA GLU A 552 -13.19 -97.38 38.61
C GLU A 552 -12.39 -98.50 37.93
N LYS A 553 -11.21 -98.19 37.40
CA LYS A 553 -10.32 -99.19 36.80
C LYS A 553 -9.87 -100.21 37.84
N THR A 554 -9.44 -99.78 39.03
CA THR A 554 -9.05 -100.70 40.11
C THR A 554 -10.24 -101.49 40.65
N ALA A 555 -11.44 -100.89 40.74
CA ALA A 555 -12.65 -101.64 41.09
C ALA A 555 -13.00 -102.70 40.03
N ARG A 556 -12.85 -102.39 38.73
CA ARG A 556 -13.01 -103.36 37.64
C ARG A 556 -11.96 -104.48 37.73
N GLU A 557 -10.70 -104.15 37.99
CA GLU A 557 -9.62 -105.13 38.16
C GLU A 557 -9.86 -106.05 39.37
N VAL A 558 -10.36 -105.51 40.49
CA VAL A 558 -10.76 -106.29 41.68
C VAL A 558 -11.92 -107.21 41.34
N LEU A 559 -12.97 -106.73 40.66
CA LEU A 559 -14.10 -107.57 40.22
C LEU A 559 -13.66 -108.64 39.22
N GLU A 560 -12.73 -108.34 38.31
CA GLU A 560 -12.14 -109.34 37.41
C GLU A 560 -11.32 -110.38 38.17
N GLN A 561 -10.53 -109.98 39.18
CA GLN A 561 -9.82 -110.91 40.05
C GLN A 561 -10.78 -111.76 40.90
N GLN A 562 -11.84 -111.16 41.43
CA GLN A 562 -12.91 -111.87 42.13
C GLN A 562 -13.55 -112.90 41.21
N ASN A 563 -13.93 -112.52 39.99
CA ASN A 563 -14.51 -113.42 39.00
C ASN A 563 -13.52 -114.52 38.56
N ARG A 564 -12.22 -114.21 38.44
CA ARG A 564 -11.18 -115.24 38.19
C ARG A 564 -11.03 -116.19 39.37
N SER A 565 -11.10 -115.70 40.60
CA SER A 565 -11.02 -116.51 41.82
C SER A 565 -12.27 -117.36 42.03
N GLU A 566 -13.47 -116.82 41.77
CA GLU A 566 -14.74 -117.53 41.77
C GLU A 566 -14.77 -118.58 40.65
N ALA A 567 -14.31 -118.24 39.44
CA ALA A 567 -14.15 -119.20 38.35
C ALA A 567 -13.08 -120.28 38.65
N SER A 568 -12.10 -119.98 39.52
CA SER A 568 -11.12 -120.96 40.01
C SER A 568 -11.71 -121.85 41.11
N VAL A 569 -12.57 -121.32 41.98
CA VAL A 569 -13.30 -122.10 43.02
C VAL A 569 -14.38 -122.97 42.39
N VAL A 570 -15.06 -122.48 41.36
CA VAL A 570 -16.00 -123.28 40.57
C VAL A 570 -15.24 -124.37 39.81
N ARG A 571 -14.08 -124.07 39.22
CA ARG A 571 -13.22 -125.09 38.61
C ARG A 571 -12.70 -126.10 39.63
N SER A 572 -12.30 -125.67 40.84
CA SER A 572 -11.87 -126.59 41.88
C SER A 572 -13.02 -127.38 42.52
N MET A 573 -14.26 -126.85 42.58
CA MET A 573 -15.45 -127.63 42.95
C MET A 573 -15.86 -128.64 41.86
N VAL A 574 -15.65 -128.30 40.59
CA VAL A 574 -15.86 -129.21 39.45
C VAL A 574 -14.76 -130.28 39.41
N GLU A 575 -13.53 -129.96 39.82
CA GLU A 575 -12.41 -130.92 39.94
C GLU A 575 -12.48 -131.76 41.23
N LEU A 576 -13.05 -131.24 42.33
CA LEU A 576 -13.31 -131.97 43.59
C LEU A 576 -14.60 -132.82 43.57
N SER A 577 -15.32 -132.88 42.44
CA SER A 577 -16.49 -133.76 42.23
C SER A 577 -16.23 -134.87 41.21
N PHE A 578 -14.96 -135.18 40.95
CA PHE A 578 -14.48 -136.32 40.16
C PHE A 578 -13.58 -137.23 40.99
N ASP A 579 -14.05 -137.69 42.15
CA ASP A 579 -13.71 -139.01 42.70
C ASP A 579 -14.69 -139.34 43.84
N ASP A 580 -15.33 -140.51 43.73
CA ASP A 580 -16.39 -141.07 44.59
C ASP A 580 -17.78 -140.37 44.54
N ALA A 581 -18.90 -141.03 44.22
CA ALA A 581 -19.15 -142.46 44.15
C ALA A 581 -20.39 -142.73 43.29
N ARG A 582 -20.48 -143.98 42.81
CA ARG A 582 -21.74 -144.65 42.50
C ARG A 582 -22.84 -144.21 43.47
N ARG A 583 -23.86 -143.53 42.94
CA ARG A 583 -25.28 -143.70 43.30
C ARG A 583 -26.12 -142.82 42.37
N GLY A 584 -26.83 -143.48 41.45
CA GLY A 584 -27.92 -142.89 40.71
C GLY A 584 -29.09 -142.52 41.61
N LEU A 585 -30.00 -141.71 41.03
CA LEU A 585 -31.21 -141.09 41.61
C LEU A 585 -31.01 -139.65 42.12
N GLN A 586 -30.64 -138.72 41.23
CA GLN A 586 -30.91 -137.28 41.44
C GLN A 586 -30.93 -136.44 40.14
N VAL A 587 -31.28 -137.05 39.00
CA VAL A 587 -31.35 -136.36 37.69
C VAL A 587 -32.75 -135.78 37.40
N ALA A 588 -33.78 -136.13 38.17
CA ALA A 588 -35.15 -135.62 37.95
C ALA A 588 -35.44 -134.26 38.65
N GLU A 589 -34.74 -133.92 39.74
CA GLU A 589 -34.95 -132.65 40.46
C GLU A 589 -34.17 -131.46 39.86
N LEU A 590 -33.07 -131.72 39.16
CA LEU A 590 -32.23 -130.67 38.55
C LEU A 590 -32.83 -130.09 37.26
N GLN A 591 -33.68 -130.85 36.54
CA GLN A 591 -34.43 -130.32 35.39
C GLN A 591 -35.60 -129.39 35.79
N GLY A 592 -36.13 -129.54 37.01
CA GLY A 592 -37.16 -128.64 37.56
C GLY A 592 -36.62 -127.27 37.96
N ARG A 593 -35.41 -127.22 38.55
CA ARG A 593 -34.76 -125.96 38.96
C ARG A 593 -34.23 -125.15 37.77
N LEU A 594 -33.82 -125.79 36.67
CA LEU A 594 -33.36 -125.08 35.46
C LEU A 594 -34.50 -124.28 34.78
N LYS A 595 -35.73 -124.83 34.75
CA LYS A 595 -36.90 -124.13 34.20
C LYS A 595 -37.33 -122.92 35.05
N SER A 596 -37.22 -123.03 36.38
CA SER A 596 -37.46 -121.92 37.32
C SER A 596 -36.45 -120.78 37.15
N VAL A 597 -35.17 -121.09 36.93
CA VAL A 597 -34.12 -120.07 36.74
C VAL A 597 -34.26 -119.37 35.38
N GLN A 598 -34.59 -120.11 34.33
CA GLN A 598 -34.84 -119.52 33.00
C GLN A 598 -36.07 -118.59 33.00
N GLN A 599 -37.11 -118.91 33.77
CA GLN A 599 -38.29 -118.04 33.89
C GLN A 599 -38.01 -116.78 34.71
N ARG A 600 -37.18 -116.88 35.76
CA ARG A 600 -36.72 -115.72 36.54
C ARG A 600 -35.82 -114.79 35.72
N ASN A 601 -34.97 -115.34 34.86
CA ASN A 601 -34.11 -114.53 33.99
C ASN A 601 -34.92 -113.77 32.94
N ARG A 602 -35.95 -114.40 32.34
CA ARG A 602 -36.86 -113.70 31.41
C ARG A 602 -37.62 -112.55 32.09
N LEU A 603 -38.07 -112.74 33.33
CA LEU A 603 -38.73 -111.68 34.10
C LEU A 603 -37.78 -110.53 34.48
N LEU A 604 -36.51 -110.82 34.76
CA LEU A 604 -35.49 -109.81 35.03
C LEU A 604 -35.08 -109.05 33.76
N GLU A 605 -34.97 -109.73 32.61
CA GLU A 605 -34.71 -109.08 31.33
C GLU A 605 -35.87 -108.15 30.91
N GLU A 606 -37.12 -108.55 31.16
CA GLU A 606 -38.27 -107.67 30.96
C GLU A 606 -38.30 -106.50 31.94
N ALA A 607 -37.93 -106.70 33.21
CA ALA A 607 -37.84 -105.62 34.18
C ALA A 607 -36.73 -104.61 33.82
N CYS A 608 -35.57 -105.09 33.34
CA CYS A 608 -34.48 -104.25 32.86
C CYS A 608 -34.84 -103.49 31.58
N ARG A 609 -35.58 -104.10 30.63
CA ARG A 609 -36.10 -103.37 29.47
C ARG A 609 -37.09 -102.28 29.86
N ARG A 610 -37.97 -102.55 30.82
CA ARG A 610 -38.93 -101.55 31.32
C ARG A 610 -38.23 -100.41 32.05
N SER A 611 -37.22 -100.70 32.88
CA SER A 611 -36.48 -99.64 33.58
C SER A 611 -35.63 -98.80 32.63
N ALA A 612 -34.99 -99.41 31.63
CA ALA A 612 -34.26 -98.69 30.59
C ALA A 612 -35.18 -97.79 29.75
N GLY A 613 -36.40 -98.24 29.44
CA GLY A 613 -37.41 -97.44 28.77
C GLY A 613 -37.85 -96.22 29.60
N VAL A 614 -38.07 -96.39 30.90
CA VAL A 614 -38.42 -95.28 31.82
C VAL A 614 -37.26 -94.30 31.96
N ILE A 615 -36.01 -94.77 32.07
CA ILE A 615 -34.83 -93.90 32.15
C ILE A 615 -34.66 -93.10 30.85
N ALA A 616 -34.92 -93.71 29.69
CA ALA A 616 -34.89 -93.01 28.41
C ALA A 616 -35.98 -91.92 28.35
N GLN A 617 -37.21 -92.22 28.78
CA GLN A 617 -38.30 -91.24 28.83
C GLN A 617 -38.02 -90.10 29.82
N LEU A 618 -37.42 -90.39 30.98
CA LEU A 618 -37.04 -89.36 31.96
C LEU A 618 -35.90 -88.47 31.46
N ARG A 619 -34.92 -89.03 30.73
CA ARG A 619 -33.87 -88.24 30.07
C ARG A 619 -34.44 -87.34 28.97
N GLU A 620 -35.40 -87.84 28.20
CA GLU A 620 -36.06 -87.05 27.16
C GLU A 620 -36.92 -85.93 27.75
N ALA A 621 -37.64 -86.19 28.86
CA ALA A 621 -38.40 -85.18 29.59
C ALA A 621 -37.49 -84.09 30.18
N LEU A 622 -36.36 -84.48 30.79
CA LEU A 622 -35.37 -83.54 31.34
C LEU A 622 -34.71 -82.68 30.24
N TYR A 623 -34.47 -83.27 29.06
CA TYR A 623 -33.95 -82.52 27.91
C TYR A 623 -34.99 -81.51 27.38
N ARG A 624 -36.28 -81.88 27.33
CA ARG A 624 -37.36 -80.96 26.93
C ARG A 624 -37.56 -79.81 27.93
N GLU A 625 -37.43 -80.05 29.24
CA GLU A 625 -37.45 -79.00 30.26
C GLU A 625 -36.24 -78.06 30.16
N GLN A 626 -35.04 -78.58 29.92
CA GLN A 626 -33.85 -77.74 29.73
C GLN A 626 -33.94 -76.86 28.47
N MET A 627 -34.55 -77.36 27.40
CA MET A 627 -34.78 -76.59 26.18
C MET A 627 -35.87 -75.51 26.36
N THR A 628 -36.91 -75.78 27.15
CA THR A 628 -37.92 -74.75 27.51
C THR A 628 -37.36 -73.69 28.46
N LEU A 629 -36.51 -74.05 29.42
CA LEU A 629 -35.78 -73.10 30.27
C LEU A 629 -34.80 -72.21 29.47
N ARG A 630 -34.12 -72.75 28.45
CA ARG A 630 -33.29 -71.96 27.53
C ARG A 630 -34.12 -71.03 26.64
N ALA A 631 -35.29 -71.47 26.17
CA ALA A 631 -36.19 -70.65 25.37
C ALA A 631 -36.84 -69.51 26.18
N LEU A 632 -37.06 -69.70 27.49
CA LEU A 632 -37.55 -68.65 28.40
C LEU A 632 -36.46 -67.62 28.72
N ARG A 633 -35.20 -68.03 28.95
CA ARG A 633 -34.08 -67.09 29.15
C ARG A 633 -33.80 -66.20 27.94
N LEU A 634 -33.94 -66.73 26.71
CA LEU A 634 -33.80 -65.94 25.49
C LEU A 634 -34.96 -64.96 25.24
N LYS A 635 -36.12 -65.16 25.90
CA LYS A 635 -37.27 -64.23 25.84
C LYS A 635 -37.19 -63.10 26.87
N ASP A 636 -36.50 -63.31 28.00
CA ASP A 636 -36.31 -62.26 29.01
C ASP A 636 -35.16 -61.30 28.64
N ASP A 637 -34.14 -61.76 27.90
CA ASP A 637 -33.04 -60.90 27.42
C ASP A 637 -33.43 -59.98 26.24
N SER A 638 -34.63 -60.15 25.65
CA SER A 638 -35.14 -59.32 24.55
C SER A 638 -36.17 -58.26 24.98
N LEU A 639 -36.43 -58.11 26.29
CA LEU A 639 -37.25 -57.05 26.88
C LEU A 639 -36.45 -56.07 27.75
N SER A 640 -35.11 -56.11 27.68
CA SER A 640 -34.18 -55.27 28.43
C SER A 640 -33.07 -54.65 27.55
N ALA A 641 -33.42 -54.20 26.34
CA ALA A 641 -32.60 -53.31 25.53
C ALA A 641 -33.49 -52.35 24.72
#